data_AF-A0AAW6EM68-F1
#
_entry.id   AF-A0AAW6EM68-F1
#
_cell.length_a   1.000
_cell.length_b   1.000
_cell.length_c   1.000
_cell.angle_alpha   90.00
_cell.angle_beta   90.00
_cell.angle_gamma   90.00
#
_symmetry.space_group_name_H-M   'P 1'
#
loop_
_entity.id
_entity.type
_entity.pdbx_description
1 polymer ?
#
loop_
_entity_poly.entity_id
_entity_poly.type
_entity_poly.pdbx_seq_one_letter_code
_entity_poly.pdbx_strand_id
1 'polypeptide(L)'
;MGGENRFETSIEISKNFKISKEVIIVNSKSIPDMLCASILASQINSPILLTKYNKIDNKTIEEIKRLETEKVYIIGGKSVIHKNVENQLKENNLEIERINGKDRYETSVQIANKINSTSNEKCDEVIVVNGQETLVDAISIAPVGGSKNIPIILSKRDNIEHGYRWIEDKYIDKTYVIGGEDSICNEIFKKLPNPKRISGKDRYETNGKIIREFYPDKLNKLYYCKGNSEDLVDGVLITPLATKEQSPIVVLGKSIDNTQKKVLKGKEIKELVQVGYGIHKNAKNELISIKENYKPPKPVNPPTKPSKPTPPIKPEESIPPAPIEPPTEPEELIPPTTIEPPLEIEDKLAPNYVNHSTDNEKRIINIEFDEDIDSNVDYIKEKIKIEVDPNCILKLENKDFNTTLDEVKYIKLSKYDDVKIDNNNLIIKLQEEIVGKDSKIIIEKESIKDKYGNIIEEDIIIENLDGVDKNIAFVKNEDEIRKYIKIASQDKETIIKLENHIKIATNNYLNINSKVTIDGSNGEENYSIETLSLQNPGIFIGHDGVELRNFNIKSRQESISIQMCSDIKLKNMNIETQSEILPAISISSSNVKVDNIVGKSNKSTISLNESYIKNRVSKLILEGRVTNSLNDENVIKSSDTIYSKIPSIYVENKITEDVNTPKNKIILGENLEKDYINNNYEIINQSDEYKTYELYFEI
;
A
#
# COMPACT_ATOMS: atom_id res chain seq x y z
N MET A 1 -13.85 -17.38 3.98
CA MET A 1 -14.55 -16.22 4.58
C MET A 1 -13.86 -14.96 4.09
N GLY A 2 -14.47 -14.25 3.15
CA GLY A 2 -13.89 -13.05 2.56
C GLY A 2 -14.85 -12.39 1.58
N GLY A 3 -14.69 -11.09 1.39
CA GLY A 3 -15.40 -10.31 0.38
C GLY A 3 -14.44 -9.67 -0.62
N GLU A 4 -14.98 -8.95 -1.60
CA GLU A 4 -14.21 -8.30 -2.67
C GLU A 4 -13.11 -7.37 -2.15
N ASN A 5 -13.29 -6.81 -0.96
CA ASN A 5 -12.26 -6.03 -0.27
C ASN A 5 -12.37 -6.22 1.26
N ARG A 6 -11.55 -5.47 2.02
CA ARG A 6 -11.48 -5.55 3.49
C ARG A 6 -12.77 -5.16 4.22
N PHE A 7 -13.58 -4.26 3.65
CA PHE A 7 -14.87 -3.85 4.23
C PHE A 7 -15.86 -5.01 4.16
N GLU A 8 -16.06 -5.60 2.97
CA GLU A 8 -16.90 -6.78 2.79
C GLU A 8 -16.35 -7.98 3.56
N THR A 9 -15.03 -8.17 3.65
CA THR A 9 -14.44 -9.22 4.49
C THR A 9 -14.81 -9.04 5.97
N SER A 10 -14.77 -7.81 6.50
CA SER A 10 -15.24 -7.54 7.87
C SER A 10 -16.72 -7.87 8.07
N ILE A 11 -17.56 -7.58 7.07
CA ILE A 11 -18.99 -7.90 7.07
C ILE A 11 -19.20 -9.43 7.03
N GLU A 12 -18.51 -10.15 6.14
CA GLU A 12 -18.60 -11.62 6.04
C GLU A 12 -18.16 -12.31 7.34
N ILE A 13 -17.13 -11.80 8.01
CA ILE A 13 -16.72 -12.29 9.32
C ILE A 13 -17.83 -12.02 10.34
N SER A 14 -18.40 -10.81 10.36
CA SER A 14 -19.44 -10.42 11.32
C SER A 14 -20.75 -11.21 11.19
N LYS A 15 -21.05 -11.80 10.02
CA LYS A 15 -22.19 -12.72 9.85
C LYS A 15 -22.14 -13.98 10.73
N ASN A 16 -20.98 -14.30 11.31
CA ASN A 16 -20.84 -15.39 12.30
C ASN A 16 -21.31 -14.97 13.71
N PHE A 17 -21.67 -13.70 13.88
CA PHE A 17 -22.34 -13.15 15.05
C PHE A 17 -23.81 -12.93 14.69
N LYS A 18 -24.70 -13.71 15.31
CA LYS A 18 -26.14 -13.58 15.06
C LYS A 18 -26.64 -12.19 15.46
N ILE A 19 -26.30 -11.79 16.68
CA ILE A 19 -26.60 -10.49 17.30
C ILE A 19 -25.32 -10.02 18.01
N SER A 20 -25.07 -8.71 18.00
CA SER A 20 -24.00 -8.05 18.76
C SER A 20 -24.48 -6.68 19.23
N LYS A 21 -24.76 -6.53 20.53
CA LYS A 21 -25.23 -5.26 21.11
C LYS A 21 -24.19 -4.16 21.08
N GLU A 22 -22.92 -4.56 21.05
CA GLU A 22 -21.77 -3.67 20.89
C GLU A 22 -21.06 -4.00 19.58
N VAL A 23 -20.53 -3.00 18.88
CA VAL A 23 -19.68 -3.16 17.68
C VAL A 23 -18.46 -2.27 17.77
N ILE A 24 -17.31 -2.76 17.32
CA ILE A 24 -16.09 -1.95 17.19
C ILE A 24 -15.98 -1.41 15.77
N ILE A 25 -15.78 -0.10 15.64
CA ILE A 25 -15.51 0.59 14.36
C ILE A 25 -14.09 1.14 14.37
N VAL A 26 -13.30 0.75 13.37
CA VAL A 26 -11.91 1.19 13.19
C VAL A 26 -11.69 1.66 11.75
N ASN A 27 -10.77 2.60 11.55
CA ASN A 27 -10.35 2.98 10.21
C ASN A 27 -9.66 1.80 9.52
N SER A 28 -10.05 1.51 8.27
CA SER A 28 -9.53 0.38 7.49
C SER A 28 -8.01 0.40 7.24
N LYS A 29 -7.36 1.55 7.46
CA LYS A 29 -5.91 1.77 7.36
C LYS A 29 -5.19 1.79 8.73
N SER A 30 -5.89 1.79 9.86
CA SER A 30 -5.27 1.84 11.21
C SER A 30 -5.06 0.46 11.82
N ILE A 31 -4.17 -0.33 11.23
CA ILE A 31 -3.87 -1.72 11.67
C ILE A 31 -3.40 -1.80 13.14
N PRO A 32 -2.50 -0.92 13.66
CA PRO A 32 -2.07 -0.99 15.05
C PRO A 32 -3.22 -0.81 16.06
N ASP A 33 -4.12 0.14 15.80
CA ASP A 33 -5.27 0.39 16.65
C ASP A 33 -6.27 -0.77 16.58
N MET A 34 -6.49 -1.30 15.36
CA MET A 34 -7.36 -2.45 15.12
C MET A 34 -6.86 -3.71 15.83
N LEU A 35 -5.55 -3.96 15.81
CA LEU A 35 -4.92 -5.08 16.50
C LEU A 35 -5.17 -5.00 18.01
N CYS A 36 -4.96 -3.83 18.63
CA CYS A 36 -5.24 -3.65 20.05
C CYS A 36 -6.74 -3.80 20.36
N ALA A 37 -7.59 -3.21 19.52
CA ALA A 37 -9.04 -3.28 19.66
C ALA A 37 -9.60 -4.69 19.46
N SER A 38 -8.90 -5.58 18.75
CA SER A 38 -9.33 -6.96 18.55
C SER A 38 -9.46 -7.75 19.86
N ILE A 39 -8.69 -7.38 20.89
CA ILE A 39 -8.80 -7.95 22.23
C ILE A 39 -10.08 -7.47 22.91
N LEU A 40 -10.37 -6.17 22.83
CA LEU A 40 -11.63 -5.61 23.35
C LEU A 40 -12.84 -6.25 22.65
N ALA A 41 -12.79 -6.38 21.31
CA ALA A 41 -13.83 -7.04 20.52
C ALA A 41 -14.02 -8.50 20.96
N SER A 42 -12.93 -9.21 21.24
CA SER A 42 -12.98 -10.58 21.76
C SER A 42 -13.67 -10.66 23.12
N GLN A 43 -13.31 -9.76 24.05
CA GLN A 43 -13.86 -9.72 25.40
C GLN A 43 -15.37 -9.46 25.42
N ILE A 44 -15.84 -8.54 24.58
CA ILE A 44 -17.27 -8.22 24.46
C ILE A 44 -18.00 -9.12 23.44
N ASN A 45 -17.31 -10.14 22.88
CA ASN A 45 -17.84 -11.06 21.87
C ASN A 45 -18.51 -10.33 20.68
N SER A 46 -17.83 -9.31 20.17
CA SER A 46 -18.28 -8.43 19.10
C SER A 46 -17.41 -8.57 17.84
N PRO A 47 -17.97 -8.36 16.63
CA PRO A 47 -17.17 -8.18 15.44
C PRO A 47 -16.45 -6.81 15.43
N ILE A 48 -15.45 -6.71 14.56
CA ILE A 48 -14.83 -5.44 14.15
C ILE A 48 -15.32 -5.12 12.75
N LEU A 49 -15.86 -3.93 12.55
CA LEU A 49 -16.26 -3.40 11.25
C LEU A 49 -15.40 -2.20 10.88
N LEU A 50 -15.27 -1.95 9.57
CA LEU A 50 -14.36 -0.95 9.03
C LEU A 50 -15.07 0.31 8.55
N THR A 51 -14.39 1.45 8.68
CA THR A 51 -14.80 2.74 8.11
C THR A 51 -13.65 3.39 7.33
N LYS A 52 -13.98 4.32 6.42
CA LYS A 52 -13.01 5.26 5.86
C LYS A 52 -12.84 6.45 6.81
N TYR A 53 -11.91 7.35 6.50
CA TYR A 53 -11.59 8.52 7.34
C TYR A 53 -12.82 9.38 7.66
N ASN A 54 -13.59 9.77 6.65
CA ASN A 54 -14.70 10.74 6.80
C ASN A 54 -16.08 10.18 6.47
N LYS A 55 -16.19 8.90 6.13
CA LYS A 55 -17.43 8.28 5.71
C LYS A 55 -17.47 6.80 6.12
N ILE A 56 -18.58 6.41 6.73
CA ILE A 56 -18.93 4.99 6.90
C ILE A 56 -19.76 4.52 5.70
N ASP A 57 -19.43 3.36 5.14
CA ASP A 57 -20.11 2.83 3.98
C ASP A 57 -21.51 2.29 4.37
N ASN A 58 -22.48 2.42 3.47
CA ASN A 58 -23.87 2.02 3.77
C ASN A 58 -23.98 0.52 4.11
N LYS A 59 -23.21 -0.34 3.44
CA LYS A 59 -23.14 -1.78 3.75
C LYS A 59 -22.72 -2.03 5.20
N THR A 60 -21.82 -1.21 5.74
CA THR A 60 -21.41 -1.31 7.16
C THR A 60 -22.54 -0.89 8.09
N ILE A 61 -23.30 0.16 7.74
CA ILE A 61 -24.48 0.57 8.51
C ILE A 61 -25.58 -0.52 8.48
N GLU A 62 -25.81 -1.12 7.33
CA GLU A 62 -26.75 -2.25 7.18
C GLU A 62 -26.34 -3.44 8.04
N GLU A 63 -25.04 -3.76 8.09
CA GLU A 63 -24.53 -4.83 8.93
C GLU A 63 -24.67 -4.51 10.42
N ILE A 64 -24.40 -3.26 10.85
CA ILE A 64 -24.65 -2.80 12.22
C ILE A 64 -26.13 -3.00 12.61
N LYS A 65 -27.05 -2.71 11.69
CA LYS A 65 -28.49 -2.93 11.88
C LYS A 65 -28.84 -4.42 11.95
N ARG A 66 -28.26 -5.25 11.08
CA ARG A 66 -28.43 -6.72 11.08
C ARG A 66 -27.98 -7.34 12.41
N LEU A 67 -26.92 -6.79 13.01
CA LEU A 67 -26.39 -7.20 14.31
C LEU A 67 -27.25 -6.73 15.49
N GLU A 68 -28.29 -5.91 15.27
CA GLU A 68 -29.09 -5.27 16.32
C GLU A 68 -28.25 -4.50 17.34
N THR A 69 -27.24 -3.78 16.83
CA THR A 69 -26.28 -3.02 17.62
C THR A 69 -26.96 -1.84 18.32
N GLU A 70 -26.61 -1.62 19.58
CA GLU A 70 -27.07 -0.47 20.38
C GLU A 70 -25.92 0.51 20.64
N LYS A 71 -24.70 -0.01 20.81
CA LYS A 71 -23.50 0.78 21.14
C LYS A 71 -22.35 0.51 20.18
N VAL A 72 -21.64 1.56 19.79
CA VAL A 72 -20.46 1.49 18.93
C VAL A 72 -19.24 2.08 19.63
N TYR A 73 -18.15 1.32 19.66
CA TYR A 73 -16.83 1.77 20.05
C TYR A 73 -16.06 2.26 18.82
N ILE A 74 -15.85 3.57 18.70
CA ILE A 74 -14.98 4.13 17.67
C ILE A 74 -13.54 4.15 18.19
N ILE A 75 -12.65 3.43 17.52
CA ILE A 75 -11.24 3.34 17.92
C ILE A 75 -10.40 4.30 17.06
N GLY A 76 -9.76 5.25 17.73
CA GLY A 76 -8.88 6.23 17.11
C GLY A 76 -9.39 7.66 17.18
N GLY A 77 -8.44 8.59 17.16
CA GLY A 77 -8.70 10.02 17.26
C GLY A 77 -9.40 10.59 16.02
N LYS A 78 -9.81 11.85 16.10
CA LYS A 78 -10.50 12.56 15.00
C LYS A 78 -9.65 12.71 13.72
N SER A 79 -8.33 12.64 13.85
CA SER A 79 -7.37 12.63 12.73
C SER A 79 -7.35 11.31 11.96
N VAL A 80 -7.88 10.23 12.53
CA VAL A 80 -7.95 8.90 11.90
C VAL A 80 -9.39 8.52 11.55
N ILE A 81 -10.36 8.91 12.38
CA ILE A 81 -11.80 8.77 12.10
C ILE A 81 -12.47 10.11 12.39
N HIS A 82 -12.78 10.84 11.33
CA HIS A 82 -13.39 12.17 11.39
C HIS A 82 -14.71 12.15 12.16
N LYS A 83 -15.08 13.31 12.72
CA LYS A 83 -16.35 13.48 13.46
C LYS A 83 -17.59 13.15 12.61
N ASN A 84 -17.50 13.26 11.30
CA ASN A 84 -18.62 12.93 10.40
C ASN A 84 -19.07 11.47 10.53
N VAL A 85 -18.13 10.51 10.67
CA VAL A 85 -18.47 9.10 10.87
C VAL A 85 -19.27 8.90 12.16
N GLU A 86 -18.88 9.60 13.22
CA GLU A 86 -19.59 9.57 14.50
C GLU A 86 -21.00 10.17 14.39
N ASN A 87 -21.18 11.25 13.62
CA ASN A 87 -22.50 11.81 13.36
C ASN A 87 -23.39 10.84 12.58
N GLN A 88 -22.86 10.21 11.51
CA GLN A 88 -23.59 9.22 10.70
C GLN A 88 -24.03 8.01 11.54
N LEU A 89 -23.21 7.57 12.49
CA LEU A 89 -23.57 6.50 13.42
C LEU A 89 -24.67 6.96 14.41
N LYS A 90 -24.57 8.17 14.95
CA LYS A 90 -25.60 8.75 15.85
C LYS A 90 -26.96 8.94 15.15
N GLU A 91 -26.97 9.31 13.88
CA GLU A 91 -28.18 9.39 13.05
C GLU A 91 -28.91 8.04 12.93
N ASN A 92 -28.21 6.92 13.17
CA ASN A 92 -28.80 5.59 13.23
C ASN A 92 -29.18 5.15 14.66
N ASN A 93 -29.32 6.10 15.61
CA ASN A 93 -29.73 5.88 17.01
C ASN A 93 -28.76 5.00 17.83
N LEU A 94 -27.47 5.04 17.53
CA LEU A 94 -26.44 4.27 18.22
C LEU A 94 -25.79 5.11 19.34
N GLU A 95 -25.57 4.50 20.50
CA GLU A 95 -24.69 5.07 21.54
C GLU A 95 -23.24 5.00 21.07
N ILE A 96 -22.50 6.11 21.12
CA ILE A 96 -21.11 6.14 20.64
C ILE A 96 -20.15 6.42 21.79
N GLU A 97 -19.15 5.55 21.94
CA GLU A 97 -18.00 5.77 22.81
C GLU A 97 -16.73 5.78 21.94
N ARG A 98 -15.94 6.86 22.00
CA ARG A 98 -14.67 6.95 21.29
C ARG A 98 -13.52 6.63 22.23
N ILE A 99 -12.67 5.68 21.85
CA ILE A 99 -11.46 5.30 22.56
C ILE A 99 -10.27 5.75 21.73
N ASN A 100 -9.50 6.73 22.23
CA ASN A 100 -8.36 7.28 21.51
C ASN A 100 -7.31 7.90 22.43
N GLY A 101 -6.06 7.94 21.95
CA GLY A 101 -4.97 8.76 22.48
C GLY A 101 -4.48 9.79 21.47
N LYS A 102 -3.38 10.48 21.79
CA LYS A 102 -2.68 11.41 20.87
C LYS A 102 -1.98 10.69 19.74
N ASP A 103 -1.57 9.45 19.99
CA ASP A 103 -0.96 8.55 19.01
C ASP A 103 -1.42 7.10 19.24
N ARG A 104 -0.86 6.16 18.45
CA ARG A 104 -1.19 4.73 18.55
C ARG A 104 -0.76 4.10 19.88
N TYR A 105 0.31 4.61 20.49
CA TYR A 105 0.83 4.08 21.76
C TYR A 105 -0.11 4.45 22.90
N GLU A 106 -0.53 5.71 22.97
CA GLU A 106 -1.53 6.15 23.95
C GLU A 106 -2.91 5.53 23.65
N THR A 107 -3.30 5.38 22.38
CA THR A 107 -4.54 4.67 22.02
C THR A 107 -4.53 3.22 22.52
N SER A 108 -3.40 2.50 22.41
CA SER A 108 -3.27 1.15 22.96
C SER A 108 -3.47 1.09 24.47
N VAL A 109 -2.98 2.08 25.21
CA VAL A 109 -3.19 2.21 26.67
C VAL A 109 -4.67 2.49 26.99
N GLN A 110 -5.35 3.34 26.22
CA GLN A 110 -6.78 3.61 26.43
C GLN A 110 -7.64 2.37 26.15
N ILE A 111 -7.29 1.58 25.14
CA ILE A 111 -7.94 0.29 24.88
C ILE A 111 -7.68 -0.69 26.03
N ALA A 112 -6.44 -0.76 26.54
CA ALA A 112 -6.10 -1.61 27.68
C ALA A 112 -6.86 -1.21 28.95
N ASN A 113 -7.06 0.09 29.19
CA ASN A 113 -7.92 0.58 30.27
C ASN A 113 -9.37 0.13 30.11
N LYS A 114 -9.91 0.17 28.88
CA LYS A 114 -11.28 -0.28 28.60
C LYS A 114 -11.43 -1.80 28.82
N ILE A 115 -10.46 -2.58 28.37
CA ILE A 115 -10.42 -4.04 28.59
C ILE A 115 -10.46 -4.34 30.09
N ASN A 116 -9.59 -3.67 30.86
CA ASN A 116 -9.50 -3.87 32.30
C ASN A 116 -10.76 -3.38 33.05
N SER A 117 -11.40 -2.29 32.62
CA SER A 117 -12.64 -1.81 33.25
C SER A 117 -13.87 -2.66 32.92
N THR A 118 -13.81 -3.43 31.83
CA THR A 118 -14.91 -4.32 31.38
C THR A 118 -14.75 -5.73 31.96
N SER A 119 -13.59 -6.06 32.52
CA SER A 119 -13.31 -7.35 33.18
C SER A 119 -13.56 -7.25 34.68
N ASN A 120 -14.18 -8.28 35.26
CA ASN A 120 -14.27 -8.43 36.72
C ASN A 120 -13.01 -9.07 37.32
N GLU A 121 -12.07 -9.51 36.48
CA GLU A 121 -10.81 -10.14 36.88
C GLU A 121 -9.64 -9.17 36.68
N LYS A 122 -8.71 -9.18 37.65
CA LYS A 122 -7.48 -8.38 37.56
C LYS A 122 -6.67 -8.84 36.34
N CYS A 123 -6.30 -7.88 35.50
CA CYS A 123 -5.36 -8.13 34.41
C CYS A 123 -3.93 -8.19 34.97
N ASP A 124 -3.34 -9.39 35.06
CA ASP A 124 -1.98 -9.60 35.58
C ASP A 124 -0.93 -9.80 34.49
N GLU A 125 -1.36 -9.97 33.23
CA GLU A 125 -0.47 -10.19 32.08
C GLU A 125 -0.65 -9.06 31.05
N VAL A 126 0.38 -8.79 30.25
CA VAL A 126 0.31 -7.86 29.11
C VAL A 126 1.11 -8.39 27.92
N ILE A 127 0.64 -8.11 26.71
CA ILE A 127 1.38 -8.38 25.47
C ILE A 127 1.99 -7.06 24.99
N VAL A 128 3.31 -7.03 24.77
CA VAL A 128 4.03 -5.87 24.23
C VAL A 128 4.50 -6.16 22.81
N VAL A 129 4.16 -5.25 21.90
CA VAL A 129 4.39 -5.37 20.45
C VAL A 129 4.95 -4.05 19.92
N ASN A 130 5.83 -4.10 18.92
CA ASN A 130 6.24 -2.88 18.23
C ASN A 130 5.07 -2.30 17.39
N GLY A 131 4.75 -1.02 17.59
CA GLY A 131 3.64 -0.34 16.94
C GLY A 131 3.92 0.19 15.52
N GLN A 132 5.14 0.07 15.01
CA GLN A 132 5.56 0.52 13.67
C GLN A 132 5.94 -0.66 12.78
N GLU A 133 6.71 -1.61 13.32
CA GLU A 133 7.26 -2.77 12.62
C GLU A 133 6.70 -4.05 13.28
N THR A 134 6.59 -5.16 12.56
CA THR A 134 6.20 -6.48 13.11
C THR A 134 4.77 -6.67 13.64
N LEU A 135 3.78 -5.88 13.20
CA LEU A 135 2.36 -6.08 13.54
C LEU A 135 1.85 -7.50 13.24
N VAL A 136 2.47 -8.23 12.30
CA VAL A 136 2.10 -9.60 11.92
C VAL A 136 2.39 -10.63 13.01
N ASP A 137 3.53 -10.45 13.69
CA ASP A 137 3.92 -11.30 14.80
C ASP A 137 2.86 -11.22 15.91
N ALA A 138 2.23 -10.06 16.06
CA ALA A 138 1.18 -9.82 17.03
C ALA A 138 -0.20 -10.36 16.64
N ILE A 139 -0.54 -10.45 15.35
CA ILE A 139 -1.78 -11.13 14.91
C ILE A 139 -1.80 -12.57 15.43
N SER A 140 -0.63 -13.21 15.43
CA SER A 140 -0.48 -14.60 15.85
C SER A 140 -0.82 -14.81 17.33
N ILE A 141 -0.57 -13.82 18.19
CA ILE A 141 -0.88 -13.89 19.62
C ILE A 141 -2.26 -13.28 19.96
N ALA A 142 -2.88 -12.54 19.04
CA ALA A 142 -4.09 -11.78 19.34
C ALA A 142 -5.25 -12.65 19.85
N PRO A 143 -5.54 -13.85 19.30
CA PRO A 143 -6.58 -14.70 19.88
C PRO A 143 -6.23 -15.24 21.27
N VAL A 144 -4.93 -15.45 21.56
CA VAL A 144 -4.48 -15.81 22.92
C VAL A 144 -4.74 -14.65 23.88
N GLY A 145 -4.47 -13.42 23.45
CA GLY A 145 -4.78 -12.22 24.21
C GLY A 145 -6.29 -12.10 24.47
N GLY A 146 -7.10 -12.31 23.44
CA GLY A 146 -8.56 -12.31 23.56
C GLY A 146 -9.08 -13.38 24.54
N SER A 147 -8.61 -14.63 24.44
CA SER A 147 -9.09 -15.73 25.29
C SER A 147 -8.72 -15.56 26.76
N LYS A 148 -7.68 -14.81 27.07
CA LYS A 148 -7.15 -14.60 28.42
C LYS A 148 -7.35 -13.18 28.94
N ASN A 149 -8.08 -12.33 28.20
CA ASN A 149 -8.24 -10.90 28.50
C ASN A 149 -6.90 -10.15 28.69
N ILE A 150 -5.87 -10.52 27.93
CA ILE A 150 -4.53 -9.91 27.99
C ILE A 150 -4.46 -8.78 26.95
N PRO A 151 -4.37 -7.50 27.37
CA PRO A 151 -4.31 -6.38 26.45
C PRO A 151 -2.98 -6.33 25.70
N ILE A 152 -3.03 -5.72 24.50
CA ILE A 152 -1.85 -5.39 23.72
C ILE A 152 -1.45 -3.94 23.98
N ILE A 153 -0.21 -3.73 24.39
CA ILE A 153 0.43 -2.43 24.54
C ILE A 153 1.47 -2.27 23.42
N LEU A 154 1.37 -1.16 22.70
CA LEU A 154 2.32 -0.84 21.63
C LEU A 154 3.57 -0.15 22.20
N SER A 155 4.73 -0.50 21.67
CA SER A 155 6.01 0.15 21.93
C SER A 155 6.69 0.59 20.64
N LYS A 156 7.64 1.51 20.72
CA LYS A 156 8.70 1.64 19.71
C LYS A 156 9.78 0.59 19.97
N ARG A 157 10.80 0.54 19.10
CA ARG A 157 11.98 -0.32 19.30
C ARG A 157 12.66 -0.07 20.64
N ASP A 158 12.80 1.19 21.01
CA ASP A 158 13.63 1.68 22.12
C ASP A 158 12.84 2.52 23.14
N ASN A 159 11.51 2.63 22.98
CA ASN A 159 10.67 3.45 23.86
C ASN A 159 9.29 2.83 24.08
N ILE A 160 8.89 2.67 25.35
CA ILE A 160 7.57 2.19 25.77
C ILE A 160 6.93 3.10 26.84
N GLU A 161 7.32 4.37 26.93
CA GLU A 161 6.98 5.23 28.08
C GLU A 161 5.47 5.23 28.46
N HIS A 162 4.57 5.40 27.48
CA HIS A 162 3.12 5.35 27.73
C HIS A 162 2.65 4.01 28.26
N GLY A 163 3.14 2.91 27.68
CA GLY A 163 2.82 1.56 28.09
C GLY A 163 3.41 1.19 29.44
N TYR A 164 4.65 1.63 29.71
CA TYR A 164 5.38 1.34 30.94
C TYR A 164 4.65 1.87 32.17
N ARG A 165 4.19 3.13 32.11
CA ARG A 165 3.41 3.73 33.20
C ARG A 165 2.15 2.93 33.50
N TRP A 166 1.43 2.51 32.46
CA TRP A 166 0.24 1.67 32.62
C TRP A 166 0.56 0.30 33.23
N ILE A 167 1.66 -0.32 32.82
CA ILE A 167 2.14 -1.61 33.34
C ILE A 167 2.46 -1.50 34.84
N GLU A 168 3.11 -0.42 35.27
CA GLU A 168 3.39 -0.15 36.68
C GLU A 168 2.10 0.15 37.46
N ASP A 169 1.24 1.04 36.95
CA ASP A 169 -0.01 1.45 37.61
C ASP A 169 -1.00 0.29 37.81
N LYS A 170 -1.01 -0.68 36.90
CA LYS A 170 -1.88 -1.87 36.97
C LYS A 170 -1.25 -3.05 37.71
N TYR A 171 0.00 -2.92 38.18
CA TYR A 171 0.74 -4.00 38.84
C TYR A 171 0.71 -5.28 38.01
N ILE A 172 1.11 -5.15 36.74
CA ILE A 172 1.24 -6.28 35.82
C ILE A 172 2.40 -7.16 36.29
N ASP A 173 2.15 -8.46 36.43
CA ASP A 173 3.13 -9.42 36.92
C ASP A 173 3.94 -10.06 35.80
N LYS A 174 3.38 -10.17 34.58
CA LYS A 174 4.02 -10.88 33.47
C LYS A 174 3.83 -10.18 32.14
N THR A 175 4.90 -10.14 31.35
CA THR A 175 4.88 -9.54 30.02
C THR A 175 5.27 -10.53 28.94
N TYR A 176 4.50 -10.64 27.86
CA TYR A 176 4.96 -11.29 26.62
C TYR A 176 5.48 -10.24 25.66
N VAL A 177 6.72 -10.36 25.25
CA VAL A 177 7.34 -9.48 24.25
C VAL A 177 7.33 -10.22 22.92
N ILE A 178 6.54 -9.74 21.97
CA ILE A 178 6.35 -10.41 20.67
C ILE A 178 7.20 -9.69 19.62
N GLY A 179 8.07 -10.46 18.97
CA GLY A 179 9.07 -9.94 18.03
C GLY A 179 10.50 -9.97 18.56
N GLY A 180 11.44 -9.94 17.62
CA GLY A 180 12.87 -10.03 17.89
C GLY A 180 13.44 -8.78 18.57
N GLU A 181 14.74 -8.80 18.85
CA GLU A 181 15.45 -7.66 19.44
C GLU A 181 15.47 -6.43 18.52
N ASP A 182 15.37 -6.65 17.21
CA ASP A 182 15.25 -5.56 16.24
C ASP A 182 13.91 -4.83 16.31
N SER A 183 12.86 -5.54 16.72
CA SER A 183 11.53 -4.98 16.91
C SER A 183 11.40 -4.32 18.28
N ILE A 184 11.89 -4.97 19.34
CA ILE A 184 11.87 -4.42 20.70
C ILE A 184 13.22 -4.74 21.35
N CYS A 185 14.02 -3.71 21.58
CA CYS A 185 15.39 -3.88 22.04
C CYS A 185 15.46 -4.51 23.44
N ASN A 186 16.62 -5.06 23.76
CA ASN A 186 16.83 -5.71 25.05
C ASN A 186 16.75 -4.76 26.26
N GLU A 187 16.95 -3.45 26.06
CA GLU A 187 16.79 -2.47 27.13
C GLU A 187 15.33 -2.34 27.56
N ILE A 188 14.39 -2.32 26.60
CA ILE A 188 12.96 -2.34 26.89
C ILE A 188 12.57 -3.68 27.51
N PHE A 189 13.03 -4.79 26.93
CA PHE A 189 12.74 -6.14 27.45
C PHE A 189 13.08 -6.28 28.94
N LYS A 190 14.27 -5.84 29.35
CA LYS A 190 14.75 -5.95 30.74
C LYS A 190 13.99 -5.08 31.74
N LYS A 191 13.32 -4.02 31.29
CA LYS A 191 12.52 -3.15 32.16
C LYS A 191 11.15 -3.74 32.50
N LEU A 192 10.64 -4.65 31.66
CA LEU A 192 9.29 -5.18 31.79
C LEU A 192 9.19 -6.24 32.91
N PRO A 193 8.04 -6.37 33.59
CA PRO A 193 7.85 -7.37 34.65
C PRO A 193 7.76 -8.79 34.06
N ASN A 194 8.56 -9.70 34.65
CA ASN A 194 8.73 -11.11 34.25
C ASN A 194 8.59 -11.35 32.73
N PRO A 195 9.47 -10.77 31.91
CA PRO A 195 9.27 -10.70 30.48
C PRO A 195 9.63 -12.03 29.80
N LYS A 196 8.74 -12.53 28.94
CA LYS A 196 8.98 -13.69 28.07
C LYS A 196 8.93 -13.25 26.61
N ARG A 197 10.05 -13.39 25.90
CA ARG A 197 10.12 -13.09 24.46
C ARG A 197 9.66 -14.28 23.64
N ILE A 198 8.83 -14.04 22.63
CA ILE A 198 8.48 -15.02 21.60
C ILE A 198 8.74 -14.39 20.24
N SER A 199 9.73 -14.93 19.52
CA SER A 199 10.17 -14.40 18.22
C SER A 199 10.78 -15.48 17.34
N GLY A 200 10.67 -15.31 16.03
CA GLY A 200 11.34 -16.09 14.98
C GLY A 200 12.23 -15.22 14.11
N LYS A 201 12.89 -15.84 13.12
CA LYS A 201 13.63 -15.12 12.05
C LYS A 201 12.71 -14.24 11.20
N ASP A 202 11.44 -14.62 11.14
CA ASP A 202 10.37 -13.94 10.42
C ASP A 202 9.03 -14.18 11.13
N ARG A 203 8.00 -13.52 10.62
CA ARG A 203 6.61 -13.59 11.10
C ARG A 203 6.02 -15.00 11.10
N TYR A 204 6.45 -15.86 10.17
CA TYR A 204 5.93 -17.20 10.01
C TYR A 204 6.52 -18.13 11.08
N GLU A 205 7.81 -17.99 11.38
CA GLU A 205 8.44 -18.69 12.49
C GLU A 205 7.89 -18.19 13.84
N THR A 206 7.71 -16.88 14.03
CA THR A 206 7.06 -16.33 15.25
C THR A 206 5.67 -16.94 15.42
N ASN A 207 4.85 -16.97 14.36
CA ASN A 207 3.53 -17.61 14.34
C ASN A 207 3.60 -19.10 14.75
N GLY A 208 4.51 -19.87 14.18
CA GLY A 208 4.71 -21.28 14.54
C GLY A 208 5.10 -21.49 16.01
N LYS A 209 5.93 -20.61 16.59
CA LYS A 209 6.31 -20.65 18.01
C LYS A 209 5.14 -20.31 18.93
N ILE A 210 4.32 -19.33 18.58
CA ILE A 210 3.10 -18.99 19.33
C ILE A 210 2.10 -20.15 19.31
N ILE A 211 1.88 -20.76 18.15
CA ILE A 211 0.98 -21.92 18.02
C ILE A 211 1.44 -23.08 18.89
N ARG A 212 2.76 -23.33 18.94
CA ARG A 212 3.35 -24.38 19.79
C ARG A 212 3.13 -24.11 21.28
N GLU A 213 3.28 -22.87 21.70
CA GLU A 213 3.25 -22.48 23.11
C GLU A 213 1.83 -22.50 23.68
N PHE A 214 0.84 -22.00 22.93
CA PHE A 214 -0.47 -21.69 23.50
C PHE A 214 -1.61 -22.60 23.08
N TYR A 215 -1.46 -23.36 21.99
CA TYR A 215 -2.56 -24.13 21.45
C TYR A 215 -2.38 -25.64 21.70
N PRO A 216 -3.44 -26.35 22.09
CA PRO A 216 -3.39 -27.79 22.34
C PRO A 216 -3.16 -28.59 21.06
N ASP A 217 -2.91 -29.89 21.20
CA ASP A 217 -2.71 -30.77 20.05
C ASP A 217 -3.99 -31.03 19.27
N LYS A 218 -5.17 -30.86 19.88
CA LYS A 218 -6.46 -31.02 19.21
C LYS A 218 -7.09 -29.67 18.93
N LEU A 219 -7.36 -29.39 17.66
CA LEU A 219 -7.94 -28.15 17.19
C LEU A 219 -9.26 -28.44 16.45
N ASN A 220 -10.35 -27.87 16.94
CA ASN A 220 -11.63 -27.95 16.23
C ASN A 220 -11.56 -27.16 14.92
N LYS A 221 -10.96 -25.97 14.96
CA LYS A 221 -10.72 -25.14 13.78
C LYS A 221 -9.31 -24.56 13.80
N LEU A 222 -8.84 -24.25 12.61
CA LEU A 222 -7.65 -23.45 12.39
C LEU A 222 -7.96 -22.43 11.30
N TYR A 223 -7.82 -21.15 11.65
CA TYR A 223 -7.95 -20.07 10.70
C TYR A 223 -6.62 -19.84 10.01
N TYR A 224 -6.66 -19.47 8.74
CA TYR A 224 -5.46 -19.08 8.02
C TYR A 224 -5.72 -17.88 7.10
N CYS A 225 -4.75 -16.97 7.06
CA CYS A 225 -4.81 -15.74 6.28
C CYS A 225 -3.46 -15.44 5.63
N LYS A 226 -3.43 -14.46 4.73
CA LYS A 226 -2.20 -13.98 4.12
C LYS A 226 -1.32 -13.28 5.16
N GLY A 227 -0.01 -13.46 5.06
CA GLY A 227 0.96 -12.91 6.01
C GLY A 227 1.78 -11.73 5.49
N ASN A 228 1.51 -11.15 4.32
CA ASN A 228 2.20 -9.94 3.83
C ASN A 228 1.69 -8.69 4.60
N SER A 229 2.48 -7.62 4.65
CA SER A 229 2.21 -6.44 5.48
C SER A 229 1.01 -5.60 5.06
N GLU A 230 0.61 -5.65 3.79
CA GLU A 230 -0.48 -4.82 3.24
C GLU A 230 -1.89 -5.43 3.49
N ASP A 231 -1.96 -6.74 3.74
CA ASP A 231 -3.22 -7.51 3.88
C ASP A 231 -3.42 -8.10 5.29
N LEU A 232 -2.73 -7.56 6.29
CA LEU A 232 -2.84 -8.00 7.69
C LEU A 232 -4.24 -7.80 8.31
N VAL A 233 -5.04 -6.95 7.68
CA VAL A 233 -6.37 -6.58 8.16
C VAL A 233 -7.24 -7.81 8.37
N ASP A 234 -7.20 -8.78 7.45
CA ASP A 234 -8.04 -9.98 7.53
C ASP A 234 -7.73 -10.85 8.75
N GLY A 235 -6.43 -11.00 9.06
CA GLY A 235 -5.98 -11.71 10.26
C GLY A 235 -6.37 -11.01 11.56
N VAL A 236 -6.40 -9.67 11.57
CA VAL A 236 -6.88 -8.92 12.72
C VAL A 236 -8.41 -9.05 12.86
N LEU A 237 -9.15 -8.89 11.76
CA LEU A 237 -10.62 -8.93 11.74
C LEU A 237 -11.20 -10.26 12.24
N ILE A 238 -10.54 -11.39 11.96
CA ILE A 238 -11.01 -12.70 12.41
C ILE A 238 -10.74 -12.96 13.90
N THR A 239 -9.91 -12.16 14.56
CA THR A 239 -9.47 -12.40 15.95
C THR A 239 -10.62 -12.63 16.92
N PRO A 240 -11.71 -11.83 16.95
CA PRO A 240 -12.81 -12.08 17.88
C PRO A 240 -13.49 -13.44 17.69
N LEU A 241 -13.64 -13.89 16.43
CA LEU A 241 -14.22 -15.18 16.12
C LEU A 241 -13.23 -16.33 16.45
N ALA A 242 -11.96 -16.16 16.10
CA ALA A 242 -10.90 -17.11 16.43
C ALA A 242 -10.75 -17.30 17.95
N THR A 243 -10.87 -16.21 18.73
CA THR A 243 -10.90 -16.24 20.20
C THR A 243 -12.09 -17.05 20.71
N LYS A 244 -13.30 -16.74 20.21
CA LYS A 244 -14.55 -17.41 20.60
C LYS A 244 -14.47 -18.91 20.37
N GLU A 245 -13.81 -19.32 19.29
CA GLU A 245 -13.66 -20.72 18.90
C GLU A 245 -12.35 -21.35 19.38
N GLN A 246 -11.58 -20.67 20.24
CA GLN A 246 -10.30 -21.12 20.81
C GLN A 246 -9.32 -21.62 19.73
N SER A 247 -9.31 -20.96 18.58
CA SER A 247 -8.64 -21.42 17.37
C SER A 247 -7.45 -20.53 17.01
N PRO A 248 -6.33 -21.11 16.54
CA PRO A 248 -5.18 -20.32 16.11
C PRO A 248 -5.45 -19.66 14.75
N ILE A 249 -4.75 -18.56 14.51
CA ILE A 249 -4.63 -17.92 13.21
C ILE A 249 -3.23 -18.22 12.66
N VAL A 250 -3.15 -18.93 11.54
CA VAL A 250 -1.91 -19.19 10.81
C VAL A 250 -1.73 -18.14 9.73
N VAL A 251 -0.65 -17.37 9.81
CA VAL A 251 -0.26 -16.46 8.73
C VAL A 251 0.57 -17.19 7.69
N LEU A 252 0.22 -17.08 6.42
CA LEU A 252 0.86 -17.82 5.32
C LEU A 252 1.66 -16.91 4.38
N GLY A 253 2.83 -17.40 3.96
CA GLY A 253 3.63 -16.82 2.88
C GLY A 253 3.34 -17.52 1.54
N LYS A 254 4.34 -17.54 0.65
CA LYS A 254 4.27 -18.35 -0.59
C LYS A 254 4.20 -19.86 -0.30
N SER A 255 4.81 -20.28 0.81
CA SER A 255 4.78 -21.64 1.37
C SER A 255 4.65 -21.58 2.89
N ILE A 256 4.36 -22.71 3.54
CA ILE A 256 4.37 -22.80 5.01
C ILE A 256 5.83 -22.84 5.51
N ASP A 257 6.15 -22.06 6.54
CA ASP A 257 7.46 -22.10 7.19
C ASP A 257 7.72 -23.45 7.89
N ASN A 258 8.97 -23.88 7.92
CA ASN A 258 9.36 -25.16 8.53
C ASN A 258 8.91 -25.31 10.00
N THR A 259 8.88 -24.21 10.75
CA THR A 259 8.42 -24.19 12.15
C THR A 259 6.92 -24.42 12.24
N GLN A 260 6.15 -23.76 11.36
CA GLN A 260 4.71 -24.00 11.23
C GLN A 260 4.45 -25.45 10.79
N LYS A 261 5.16 -25.96 9.76
CA LYS A 261 5.03 -27.37 9.30
C LYS A 261 5.24 -28.34 10.45
N LYS A 262 6.32 -28.18 11.22
CA LYS A 262 6.66 -29.07 12.34
C LYS A 262 5.58 -29.06 13.42
N VAL A 263 5.08 -27.89 13.78
CA VAL A 263 4.07 -27.74 14.83
C VAL A 263 2.72 -28.28 14.37
N LEU A 264 2.27 -27.92 13.16
CA LEU A 264 0.97 -28.31 12.66
C LEU A 264 0.87 -29.80 12.33
N LYS A 265 1.96 -30.46 11.92
CA LYS A 265 2.00 -31.94 11.76
C LYS A 265 1.75 -32.69 13.07
N GLY A 266 2.05 -32.07 14.21
CA GLY A 266 1.77 -32.63 15.53
C GLY A 266 0.34 -32.42 16.01
N LYS A 267 -0.49 -31.67 15.27
CA LYS A 267 -1.83 -31.26 15.71
C LYS A 267 -2.93 -31.92 14.88
N GLU A 268 -3.93 -32.47 15.57
CA GLU A 268 -5.18 -32.96 14.99
C GLU A 268 -6.06 -31.75 14.66
N ILE A 269 -6.27 -31.45 13.38
CA ILE A 269 -7.05 -30.29 12.92
C ILE A 269 -8.34 -30.79 12.25
N LYS A 270 -9.52 -30.47 12.82
CA LYS A 270 -10.79 -30.92 12.22
C LYS A 270 -11.21 -30.10 11.02
N GLU A 271 -11.09 -28.78 11.09
CA GLU A 271 -11.53 -27.86 10.04
C GLU A 271 -10.49 -26.76 9.77
N LEU A 272 -10.30 -26.44 8.48
CA LEU A 272 -9.46 -25.33 8.02
C LEU A 272 -10.35 -24.23 7.47
N VAL A 273 -10.20 -23.01 7.98
CA VAL A 273 -11.02 -21.86 7.55
C VAL A 273 -10.14 -20.79 6.93
N GLN A 274 -10.33 -20.57 5.63
CA GLN A 274 -9.67 -19.49 4.91
C GLN A 274 -10.27 -18.15 5.29
N VAL A 275 -9.43 -17.16 5.59
CA VAL A 275 -9.83 -15.77 5.85
C VAL A 275 -9.18 -14.87 4.80
N GLY A 276 -10.01 -14.10 4.10
CA GLY A 276 -9.59 -13.29 2.96
C GLY A 276 -9.35 -14.10 1.68
N TYR A 277 -8.96 -13.38 0.64
CA TYR A 277 -8.58 -13.91 -0.67
C TYR A 277 -7.07 -13.72 -0.92
N GLY A 278 -6.56 -14.23 -2.06
CA GLY A 278 -5.15 -14.04 -2.44
C GLY A 278 -4.12 -14.84 -1.62
N ILE A 279 -4.55 -15.92 -0.96
CA ILE A 279 -3.64 -16.87 -0.30
C ILE A 279 -2.97 -17.75 -1.36
N HIS A 280 -1.65 -17.85 -1.31
CA HIS A 280 -0.87 -18.61 -2.28
C HIS A 280 -1.27 -20.09 -2.31
N LYS A 281 -1.59 -20.61 -3.51
CA LYS A 281 -2.07 -21.99 -3.72
C LYS A 281 -1.14 -23.04 -3.10
N ASN A 282 0.18 -22.87 -3.26
CA ASN A 282 1.17 -23.77 -2.65
C ASN A 282 1.05 -23.85 -1.12
N ALA A 283 1.04 -22.73 -0.41
CA ALA A 283 0.90 -22.71 1.05
C ALA A 283 -0.43 -23.33 1.51
N LYS A 284 -1.53 -23.05 0.78
CA LYS A 284 -2.85 -23.63 1.04
C LYS A 284 -2.84 -25.15 0.88
N ASN A 285 -2.29 -25.66 -0.22
CA ASN A 285 -2.21 -27.10 -0.49
C ASN A 285 -1.31 -27.82 0.52
N GLU A 286 -0.21 -27.20 0.94
CA GLU A 286 0.63 -27.71 2.02
C GLU A 286 -0.14 -27.80 3.34
N LEU A 287 -0.97 -26.80 3.67
CA LEU A 287 -1.79 -26.80 4.89
C LEU A 287 -2.84 -27.91 4.88
N ILE A 288 -3.53 -28.08 3.75
CA ILE A 288 -4.52 -29.14 3.53
C ILE A 288 -3.84 -30.51 3.68
N SER A 289 -2.67 -30.68 3.03
CA SER A 289 -1.88 -31.91 3.11
C SER A 289 -1.44 -32.22 4.55
N ILE A 290 -1.08 -31.21 5.36
CA ILE A 290 -0.72 -31.40 6.77
C ILE A 290 -1.92 -31.95 7.57
N LYS A 291 -3.12 -31.39 7.35
CA LYS A 291 -4.34 -31.86 8.00
C LYS A 291 -4.68 -33.30 7.61
N GLU A 292 -4.65 -33.62 6.31
CA GLU A 292 -5.03 -34.93 5.78
C GLU A 292 -4.04 -36.04 6.17
N ASN A 293 -2.76 -35.72 6.27
CA ASN A 293 -1.71 -36.67 6.63
C ASN A 293 -1.44 -36.76 8.14
N TYR A 294 -2.30 -36.18 8.98
CA TYR A 294 -2.14 -36.29 10.43
C TYR A 294 -2.14 -37.76 10.86
N LYS A 295 -1.09 -38.16 11.57
CA LYS A 295 -0.99 -39.48 12.19
C LYS A 295 -0.95 -39.28 13.71
N PRO A 296 -1.88 -39.90 14.47
CA PRO A 296 -1.84 -39.78 15.92
C PRO A 296 -0.51 -40.32 16.45
N PRO A 297 0.11 -39.65 17.43
CA PRO A 297 1.36 -40.13 18.02
C PRO A 297 1.16 -41.55 18.56
N LYS A 298 2.12 -42.45 18.28
CA LYS A 298 2.08 -43.83 18.80
C LYS A 298 2.00 -43.76 20.33
N PRO A 299 1.13 -44.55 20.98
CA PRO A 299 1.03 -44.54 22.44
C PRO A 299 2.40 -44.87 23.04
N VAL A 300 2.87 -44.00 23.92
CA VAL A 300 4.10 -44.21 24.68
C VAL A 300 3.81 -45.30 25.71
N ASN A 301 4.40 -46.49 25.55
CA ASN A 301 4.34 -47.52 26.59
C ASN A 301 4.94 -46.95 27.89
N PRO A 302 4.35 -47.23 29.06
CA PRO A 302 4.84 -46.71 30.33
C PRO A 302 6.29 -47.17 30.58
N PRO A 303 7.13 -46.33 31.24
CA PRO A 303 8.55 -46.60 31.37
C PRO A 303 8.81 -47.88 32.17
N THR A 304 9.54 -48.81 31.58
CA THR A 304 10.11 -49.98 32.26
C THR A 304 11.15 -49.53 33.30
N LYS A 305 11.13 -50.20 34.47
CA LYS A 305 12.05 -50.04 35.63
C LYS A 305 13.54 -49.93 35.21
N PRO A 306 14.39 -49.22 35.98
CA PRO A 306 15.81 -49.06 35.66
C PRO A 306 16.54 -50.41 35.75
N SER A 307 17.30 -50.72 34.70
CA SER A 307 18.15 -51.91 34.58
C SER A 307 19.42 -51.79 35.43
N LYS A 308 19.78 -52.91 36.09
CA LYS A 308 21.05 -53.13 36.80
C LYS A 308 22.25 -53.17 35.80
N PRO A 309 23.49 -52.97 36.29
CA PRO A 309 24.66 -52.76 35.43
C PRO A 309 25.26 -54.06 34.85
N THR A 310 26.07 -53.81 33.80
CA THR A 310 26.67 -54.61 32.71
C THR A 310 27.45 -55.90 33.06
N PRO A 311 27.72 -56.77 32.07
CA PRO A 311 29.14 -56.92 31.65
C PRO A 311 29.38 -56.99 30.11
N PRO A 312 30.63 -56.79 29.65
CA PRO A 312 31.00 -56.48 28.26
C PRO A 312 31.49 -57.70 27.44
N ILE A 313 31.91 -57.45 26.17
CA ILE A 313 32.74 -58.26 25.20
C ILE A 313 31.90 -58.62 23.94
N LYS A 314 32.31 -58.51 22.65
CA LYS A 314 33.48 -58.03 21.85
C LYS A 314 33.03 -57.91 20.34
N PRO A 315 33.89 -57.54 19.36
CA PRO A 315 33.52 -56.70 18.21
C PRO A 315 33.09 -57.42 16.91
N GLU A 316 32.64 -56.57 15.97
CA GLU A 316 32.15 -56.72 14.59
C GLU A 316 32.68 -57.87 13.73
N GLU A 317 31.79 -58.41 12.87
CA GLU A 317 32.13 -58.87 11.52
C GLU A 317 30.95 -58.64 10.54
N SER A 318 31.34 -58.25 9.32
CA SER A 318 30.54 -57.82 8.16
C SER A 318 29.81 -58.95 7.42
N ILE A 319 28.64 -58.66 6.84
CA ILE A 319 28.00 -59.52 5.82
C ILE A 319 27.54 -58.69 4.60
N PRO A 320 27.88 -59.10 3.35
CA PRO A 320 27.59 -58.40 2.09
C PRO A 320 26.24 -58.79 1.45
N PRO A 321 25.82 -58.16 0.32
CA PRO A 321 24.44 -58.14 -0.17
C PRO A 321 24.16 -59.07 -1.37
N ALA A 322 22.87 -59.35 -1.66
CA ALA A 322 22.28 -59.70 -2.98
C ALA A 322 20.81 -60.20 -2.80
N PRO A 323 19.98 -60.37 -3.85
CA PRO A 323 19.92 -59.76 -5.19
C PRO A 323 18.48 -59.31 -5.62
N ILE A 324 18.41 -58.66 -6.78
CA ILE A 324 17.19 -58.28 -7.54
C ILE A 324 16.87 -59.36 -8.57
N GLU A 325 15.59 -59.70 -8.77
CA GLU A 325 15.09 -60.48 -9.92
C GLU A 325 13.63 -60.06 -10.30
N PRO A 326 13.13 -60.38 -11.52
CA PRO A 326 12.50 -59.42 -12.45
C PRO A 326 11.02 -59.76 -12.77
N PRO A 327 10.34 -59.12 -13.76
CA PRO A 327 8.88 -59.00 -13.79
C PRO A 327 8.16 -60.12 -14.57
N THR A 328 6.88 -60.30 -14.27
CA THR A 328 5.94 -61.13 -15.04
C THR A 328 4.65 -60.37 -15.35
N GLU A 329 4.19 -60.53 -16.58
CA GLU A 329 3.05 -59.96 -17.28
C GLU A 329 1.82 -60.93 -17.22
N PRO A 330 0.70 -60.68 -17.92
CA PRO A 330 -0.56 -60.11 -17.41
C PRO A 330 -1.71 -61.14 -17.26
N GLU A 331 -2.76 -60.82 -16.49
CA GLU A 331 -4.01 -61.60 -16.45
C GLU A 331 -5.23 -60.81 -16.97
N GLU A 332 -6.15 -61.57 -17.56
CA GLU A 332 -7.22 -61.19 -18.49
C GLU A 332 -8.47 -60.54 -17.88
N LEU A 333 -9.20 -59.93 -18.81
CA LEU A 333 -10.47 -59.20 -18.80
C LEU A 333 -11.66 -59.87 -18.08
N ILE A 334 -12.43 -59.06 -17.36
CA ILE A 334 -13.84 -59.31 -16.97
C ILE A 334 -14.71 -58.32 -17.78
N PRO A 335 -15.84 -58.75 -18.39
CA PRO A 335 -16.68 -57.88 -19.22
C PRO A 335 -17.53 -56.89 -18.40
N PRO A 336 -17.89 -55.72 -18.96
CA PRO A 336 -18.52 -54.64 -18.21
C PRO A 336 -20.03 -54.85 -18.03
N THR A 337 -20.50 -54.69 -16.79
CA THR A 337 -21.88 -54.29 -16.51
C THR A 337 -22.07 -52.82 -16.87
N THR A 338 -23.10 -52.55 -17.66
CA THR A 338 -23.60 -51.24 -18.07
C THR A 338 -23.74 -50.27 -16.88
N ILE A 339 -22.89 -49.24 -16.89
CA ILE A 339 -23.10 -47.98 -16.16
C ILE A 339 -23.25 -46.94 -17.27
N GLU A 340 -24.34 -46.17 -17.21
CA GLU A 340 -24.57 -45.02 -18.08
C GLU A 340 -23.33 -44.11 -18.10
N PRO A 341 -22.93 -43.55 -19.25
CA PRO A 341 -21.80 -42.64 -19.29
C PRO A 341 -22.08 -41.50 -18.31
N PRO A 342 -21.10 -41.13 -17.45
CA PRO A 342 -21.14 -39.84 -16.79
C PRO A 342 -21.30 -38.79 -17.89
N LEU A 343 -22.15 -37.79 -17.66
CA LEU A 343 -22.12 -36.54 -18.42
C LEU A 343 -20.65 -36.13 -18.58
N GLU A 344 -20.19 -36.02 -19.82
CA GLU A 344 -18.91 -35.37 -20.12
C GLU A 344 -18.94 -34.02 -19.41
N ILE A 345 -18.14 -33.90 -18.34
CA ILE A 345 -17.73 -32.59 -17.88
C ILE A 345 -16.81 -32.14 -19.02
N GLU A 346 -17.33 -31.31 -19.92
CA GLU A 346 -16.46 -30.53 -20.80
C GLU A 346 -15.39 -29.91 -19.91
N ASP A 347 -14.14 -30.30 -20.12
CA ASP A 347 -12.99 -29.62 -19.54
C ASP A 347 -13.12 -28.16 -19.96
N LYS A 348 -13.60 -27.31 -19.04
CA LYS A 348 -13.71 -25.88 -19.29
C LYS A 348 -12.30 -25.35 -19.52
N LEU A 349 -12.01 -25.08 -20.79
CA LEU A 349 -10.73 -24.54 -21.22
C LEU A 349 -10.53 -23.17 -20.57
N ALA A 350 -9.33 -22.94 -20.03
CA ALA A 350 -8.93 -21.62 -19.56
C ALA A 350 -8.94 -20.62 -20.73
N PRO A 351 -9.29 -19.34 -20.50
CA PRO A 351 -9.18 -18.31 -21.52
C PRO A 351 -7.76 -18.27 -22.06
N ASN A 352 -7.65 -18.13 -23.37
CA ASN A 352 -6.38 -18.04 -24.08
C ASN A 352 -6.18 -16.64 -24.63
N TYR A 353 -4.97 -16.13 -24.44
CA TYR A 353 -4.48 -14.98 -25.18
C TYR A 353 -4.40 -15.34 -26.67
N VAL A 354 -5.12 -14.61 -27.52
CA VAL A 354 -5.21 -14.87 -28.96
C VAL A 354 -4.20 -14.02 -29.72
N ASN A 355 -4.26 -12.70 -29.51
CA ASN A 355 -3.41 -11.75 -30.22
C ASN A 355 -3.36 -10.39 -29.52
N HIS A 356 -2.51 -9.49 -30.00
CA HIS A 356 -2.55 -8.08 -29.63
C HIS A 356 -2.35 -7.17 -30.84
N SER A 357 -2.69 -5.90 -30.67
CA SER A 357 -2.38 -4.82 -31.59
C SER A 357 -1.95 -3.58 -30.82
N THR A 358 -1.07 -2.77 -31.40
CA THR A 358 -0.56 -1.54 -30.79
C THR A 358 -0.81 -0.33 -31.70
N ASP A 359 -1.35 0.74 -31.13
CA ASP A 359 -1.40 2.08 -31.73
C ASP A 359 -0.40 2.95 -30.96
N ASN A 360 0.81 3.06 -31.49
CA ASN A 360 1.93 3.72 -30.81
C ASN A 360 1.72 5.23 -30.69
N GLU A 361 1.09 5.86 -31.69
CA GLU A 361 0.76 7.30 -31.66
C GLU A 361 -0.21 7.62 -30.52
N LYS A 362 -1.20 6.76 -30.30
CA LYS A 362 -2.18 6.91 -29.21
C LYS A 362 -1.74 6.25 -27.90
N ARG A 363 -0.63 5.51 -27.93
CA ARG A 363 -0.09 4.69 -26.82
C ARG A 363 -1.11 3.69 -26.29
N ILE A 364 -1.82 3.04 -27.22
CA ILE A 364 -2.85 2.04 -26.92
C ILE A 364 -2.33 0.66 -27.29
N ILE A 365 -2.46 -0.29 -26.37
CA ILE A 365 -2.26 -1.72 -26.61
C ILE A 365 -3.61 -2.39 -26.42
N ASN A 366 -4.09 -3.07 -27.44
CA ASN A 366 -5.30 -3.87 -27.39
C ASN A 366 -4.93 -5.36 -27.40
N ILE A 367 -5.41 -6.11 -26.42
CA ILE A 367 -5.11 -7.53 -26.23
C ILE A 367 -6.43 -8.30 -26.37
N GLU A 368 -6.46 -9.24 -27.30
CA GLU A 368 -7.64 -10.04 -27.64
C GLU A 368 -7.55 -11.43 -27.03
N PHE A 369 -8.67 -11.87 -26.45
CA PHE A 369 -8.86 -13.18 -25.86
C PHE A 369 -9.91 -13.97 -26.66
N ASP A 370 -9.87 -15.30 -26.53
CA ASP A 370 -10.83 -16.20 -27.16
C ASP A 370 -12.23 -16.12 -26.54
N GLU A 371 -12.33 -15.65 -25.29
CA GLU A 371 -13.57 -15.45 -24.56
C GLU A 371 -13.67 -14.05 -23.92
N ASP A 372 -14.90 -13.65 -23.60
CA ASP A 372 -15.15 -12.36 -22.94
C ASP A 372 -14.53 -12.31 -21.56
N ILE A 373 -13.92 -11.18 -21.24
CA ILE A 373 -13.25 -10.95 -19.96
C ILE A 373 -14.29 -10.53 -18.91
N ASP A 374 -14.37 -11.27 -17.80
CA ASP A 374 -15.17 -10.96 -16.61
C ASP A 374 -14.24 -10.80 -15.40
N SER A 375 -13.45 -9.73 -15.44
CA SER A 375 -12.42 -9.43 -14.45
C SER A 375 -12.52 -8.00 -13.97
N ASN A 376 -12.09 -7.77 -12.73
CA ASN A 376 -11.99 -6.41 -12.21
C ASN A 376 -10.82 -5.68 -12.88
N VAL A 377 -11.11 -4.57 -13.54
CA VAL A 377 -10.14 -3.74 -14.26
C VAL A 377 -9.02 -3.22 -13.36
N ASP A 378 -9.35 -2.75 -12.15
CA ASP A 378 -8.36 -2.23 -11.20
C ASP A 378 -7.41 -3.34 -10.75
N TYR A 379 -7.94 -4.54 -10.51
CA TYR A 379 -7.13 -5.72 -10.20
C TYR A 379 -6.20 -6.09 -11.35
N ILE A 380 -6.69 -6.12 -12.60
CA ILE A 380 -5.82 -6.36 -13.77
C ILE A 380 -4.73 -5.29 -13.85
N LYS A 381 -5.09 -4.01 -13.68
CA LYS A 381 -4.13 -2.90 -13.75
C LYS A 381 -2.99 -3.06 -12.74
N GLU A 382 -3.27 -3.51 -11.52
CA GLU A 382 -2.24 -3.81 -10.51
C GLU A 382 -1.31 -4.98 -10.89
N LYS A 383 -1.76 -5.83 -11.81
CA LYS A 383 -1.05 -7.03 -12.31
C LYS A 383 -0.31 -6.80 -13.62
N ILE A 384 -0.37 -5.60 -14.18
CA ILE A 384 0.41 -5.24 -15.36
C ILE A 384 1.71 -4.54 -14.92
N LYS A 385 2.83 -4.98 -15.48
CA LYS A 385 4.15 -4.36 -15.30
C LYS A 385 4.87 -4.24 -16.64
N ILE A 386 5.68 -3.20 -16.77
CA ILE A 386 6.56 -2.97 -17.92
C ILE A 386 7.95 -3.42 -17.52
N GLU A 387 8.46 -4.50 -18.13
CA GLU A 387 9.87 -4.85 -18.09
C GLU A 387 10.65 -3.85 -18.93
N VAL A 388 11.68 -3.25 -18.34
CA VAL A 388 12.47 -2.21 -19.00
C VAL A 388 13.63 -2.82 -19.77
N ASP A 389 13.83 -2.35 -21.01
CA ASP A 389 14.99 -2.66 -21.84
C ASP A 389 16.29 -2.48 -21.05
N PRO A 390 17.04 -3.57 -20.80
CA PRO A 390 18.28 -3.52 -20.03
C PRO A 390 19.34 -2.57 -20.59
N ASN A 391 19.33 -2.32 -21.91
CA ASN A 391 20.30 -1.43 -22.56
C ASN A 391 20.03 0.05 -22.27
N CYS A 392 18.81 0.39 -21.83
CA CYS A 392 18.43 1.74 -21.45
C CYS A 392 18.71 2.05 -19.97
N ILE A 393 19.02 1.04 -19.16
CA ILE A 393 19.22 1.19 -17.71
C ILE A 393 20.63 1.76 -17.44
N LEU A 394 20.68 2.97 -16.88
CA LEU A 394 21.94 3.57 -16.43
C LEU A 394 22.44 2.89 -15.15
N LYS A 395 23.69 2.46 -15.16
CA LYS A 395 24.38 1.86 -14.01
C LYS A 395 25.44 2.82 -13.49
N LEU A 396 25.53 2.98 -12.17
CA LEU A 396 26.65 3.67 -11.53
C LEU A 396 27.86 2.73 -11.50
N GLU A 397 28.98 3.14 -12.06
CA GLU A 397 30.24 2.38 -11.93
C GLU A 397 30.71 2.45 -10.47
N ASN A 398 30.59 1.33 -9.73
CA ASN A 398 31.28 1.18 -8.46
C ASN A 398 32.67 0.60 -8.71
N LYS A 399 33.72 1.35 -8.34
CA LYS A 399 35.12 0.86 -8.34
C LYS A 399 35.40 -0.19 -7.26
N ASP A 400 34.48 -0.42 -6.34
CA ASP A 400 34.60 -1.42 -5.30
C ASP A 400 33.34 -2.30 -5.32
N PHE A 401 33.57 -3.62 -5.42
CA PHE A 401 32.62 -4.72 -5.60
C PHE A 401 32.19 -5.03 -7.04
N ASN A 402 32.61 -6.22 -7.49
CA ASN A 402 31.96 -7.00 -8.55
C ASN A 402 30.45 -7.12 -8.22
N THR A 403 29.62 -6.24 -8.76
CA THR A 403 28.17 -6.45 -8.80
C THR A 403 27.84 -7.34 -9.98
N THR A 404 27.65 -8.61 -9.63
CA THR A 404 27.06 -9.70 -10.40
C THR A 404 25.63 -9.41 -10.84
N LEU A 405 25.33 -9.82 -12.08
CA LEU A 405 24.05 -10.03 -12.78
C LEU A 405 23.15 -8.81 -13.06
N ASP A 406 22.69 -8.74 -14.31
CA ASP A 406 21.67 -7.83 -14.82
C ASP A 406 20.34 -8.01 -14.07
N GLU A 407 20.11 -7.20 -13.04
CA GLU A 407 18.82 -7.13 -12.37
C GLU A 407 17.76 -6.62 -13.36
N VAL A 408 16.77 -7.45 -13.66
CA VAL A 408 15.59 -7.05 -14.44
C VAL A 408 14.80 -6.01 -13.67
N LYS A 409 14.48 -4.89 -14.32
CA LYS A 409 13.73 -3.77 -13.73
C LYS A 409 12.33 -3.67 -14.30
N TYR A 410 11.38 -3.39 -13.42
CA TYR A 410 9.97 -3.30 -13.75
C TYR A 410 9.38 -1.94 -13.36
N ILE A 411 8.46 -1.43 -14.17
CA ILE A 411 7.64 -0.25 -13.89
C ILE A 411 6.18 -0.69 -13.80
N LYS A 412 5.49 -0.31 -12.72
CA LYS A 412 4.04 -0.52 -12.59
C LYS A 412 3.27 0.54 -13.37
N LEU A 413 2.09 0.20 -13.89
CA LEU A 413 1.17 1.20 -14.44
C LEU A 413 0.83 2.24 -13.38
N SER A 414 0.87 3.50 -13.76
CA SER A 414 0.49 4.62 -12.91
C SER A 414 -1.04 4.75 -12.81
N LYS A 415 -1.52 5.46 -11.79
CA LYS A 415 -2.92 5.90 -11.72
C LYS A 415 -3.40 6.74 -12.90
N TYR A 416 -2.49 7.25 -13.72
CA TYR A 416 -2.79 8.05 -14.90
C TYR A 416 -2.94 7.22 -16.17
N ASP A 417 -2.50 5.96 -16.15
CA ASP A 417 -2.72 5.00 -17.22
C ASP A 417 -4.15 4.44 -17.10
N ASP A 418 -4.77 4.18 -18.24
CA ASP A 418 -6.17 3.74 -18.35
C ASP A 418 -6.20 2.29 -18.83
N VAL A 419 -6.97 1.45 -18.16
CA VAL A 419 -7.17 0.04 -18.53
C VAL A 419 -8.66 -0.15 -18.68
N LYS A 420 -9.09 -0.80 -19.76
CA LYS A 420 -10.51 -1.02 -20.06
C LYS A 420 -10.71 -2.43 -20.59
N ILE A 421 -11.86 -3.00 -20.25
CA ILE A 421 -12.35 -4.23 -20.85
C ILE A 421 -13.50 -3.87 -21.79
N ASP A 422 -13.42 -4.37 -23.02
CA ASP A 422 -14.49 -4.33 -24.00
C ASP A 422 -14.72 -5.75 -24.55
N ASN A 423 -15.67 -6.46 -23.95
CA ASN A 423 -15.94 -7.88 -24.23
C ASN A 423 -14.67 -8.74 -24.06
N ASN A 424 -14.17 -9.34 -25.14
CA ASN A 424 -12.96 -10.14 -25.19
C ASN A 424 -11.67 -9.33 -25.39
N ASN A 425 -11.73 -7.99 -25.30
CA ASN A 425 -10.58 -7.12 -25.48
C ASN A 425 -10.18 -6.43 -24.16
N LEU A 426 -8.88 -6.48 -23.84
CA LEU A 426 -8.24 -5.68 -22.81
C LEU A 426 -7.45 -4.54 -23.47
N ILE A 427 -7.89 -3.31 -23.24
CA ILE A 427 -7.31 -2.10 -23.81
C ILE A 427 -6.50 -1.39 -22.72
N ILE A 428 -5.19 -1.27 -22.94
CA ILE A 428 -4.26 -0.54 -22.07
C ILE A 428 -3.86 0.74 -22.80
N LYS A 429 -4.15 1.90 -22.20
CA LYS A 429 -3.72 3.20 -22.71
C LYS A 429 -2.72 3.83 -21.75
N LEU A 430 -1.48 3.95 -22.22
CA LEU A 430 -0.40 4.53 -21.43
C LEU A 430 -0.36 6.05 -21.60
N GLN A 431 -0.24 6.75 -20.48
CA GLN A 431 -0.10 8.20 -20.47
C GLN A 431 1.32 8.63 -20.84
N GLU A 432 2.31 7.79 -20.56
CA GLU A 432 3.72 8.06 -20.80
C GLU A 432 4.35 7.08 -21.80
N GLU A 433 5.48 7.46 -22.38
CA GLU A 433 6.21 6.65 -23.36
C GLU A 433 6.90 5.46 -22.69
N ILE A 434 6.97 4.34 -23.41
CA ILE A 434 7.76 3.17 -23.01
C ILE A 434 9.22 3.45 -23.32
N VAL A 435 10.13 3.18 -22.38
CA VAL A 435 11.57 3.45 -22.54
C VAL A 435 12.25 2.21 -23.12
N GLY A 436 12.92 2.35 -24.26
CA GLY A 436 13.66 1.26 -24.90
C GLY A 436 12.79 0.31 -25.70
N LYS A 437 13.30 -0.08 -26.87
CA LYS A 437 12.61 -0.88 -27.89
C LYS A 437 12.40 -2.34 -27.48
N ASP A 438 13.25 -2.86 -26.59
CA ASP A 438 13.19 -4.25 -26.13
C ASP A 438 12.39 -4.38 -24.80
N SER A 439 11.71 -3.30 -24.39
CA SER A 439 10.79 -3.31 -23.26
C SER A 439 9.56 -4.17 -23.54
N LYS A 440 9.02 -4.77 -22.48
CA LYS A 440 7.91 -5.72 -22.57
C LYS A 440 6.81 -5.35 -21.60
N ILE A 441 5.57 -5.59 -21.98
CA ILE A 441 4.45 -5.56 -21.04
C ILE A 441 4.17 -6.97 -20.58
N ILE A 442 4.12 -7.16 -19.27
CA ILE A 442 3.82 -8.44 -18.64
C ILE A 442 2.54 -8.27 -17.86
N ILE A 443 1.55 -9.10 -18.20
CA ILE A 443 0.33 -9.26 -17.43
C ILE A 443 0.49 -10.55 -16.63
N GLU A 444 0.55 -10.43 -15.31
CA GLU A 444 0.73 -11.59 -14.45
C GLU A 444 -0.41 -12.59 -14.62
N LYS A 445 -0.09 -13.88 -14.65
CA LYS A 445 -1.07 -14.96 -14.59
C LYS A 445 -2.02 -14.78 -13.41
N GLU A 446 -3.17 -15.42 -13.50
CA GLU A 446 -4.25 -15.31 -12.52
C GLU A 446 -4.87 -13.92 -12.39
N SER A 447 -4.53 -12.97 -13.28
CA SER A 447 -5.11 -11.62 -13.30
C SER A 447 -6.39 -11.52 -14.12
N ILE A 448 -6.54 -12.37 -15.14
CA ILE A 448 -7.67 -12.38 -16.08
C ILE A 448 -8.48 -13.66 -15.90
N LYS A 449 -9.78 -13.46 -15.84
CA LYS A 449 -10.85 -14.43 -15.72
C LYS A 449 -11.87 -14.18 -16.85
N ASP A 450 -12.32 -15.25 -17.50
CA ASP A 450 -13.40 -15.19 -18.49
C ASP A 450 -14.79 -15.12 -17.83
N LYS A 451 -15.82 -14.90 -18.67
CA LYS A 451 -17.24 -14.93 -18.27
C LYS A 451 -17.71 -16.24 -17.61
N TYR A 452 -16.95 -17.33 -17.74
CA TYR A 452 -17.33 -18.66 -17.25
C TYR A 452 -16.67 -19.03 -15.91
N GLY A 453 -15.69 -18.28 -15.43
CA GLY A 453 -14.97 -18.64 -14.21
C GLY A 453 -13.50 -18.98 -14.38
N ASN A 454 -13.04 -19.22 -15.61
CA ASN A 454 -11.73 -19.80 -15.86
C ASN A 454 -10.68 -18.71 -15.91
N ILE A 455 -9.46 -19.04 -15.52
CA ILE A 455 -8.41 -18.08 -15.23
C ILE A 455 -7.19 -18.36 -16.11
N ILE A 456 -6.53 -17.31 -16.61
CA ILE A 456 -5.28 -17.44 -17.35
C ILE A 456 -4.18 -17.97 -16.43
N GLU A 457 -3.55 -19.08 -16.81
CA GLU A 457 -2.56 -19.79 -15.99
C GLU A 457 -1.10 -19.36 -16.24
N GLU A 458 -0.85 -18.61 -17.32
CA GLU A 458 0.48 -18.15 -17.74
C GLU A 458 0.56 -16.62 -17.83
N ASP A 459 1.78 -16.08 -17.69
CA ASP A 459 2.00 -14.65 -17.85
C ASP A 459 1.83 -14.29 -19.33
N ILE A 460 1.06 -13.23 -19.63
CA ILE A 460 0.98 -12.71 -21.00
C ILE A 460 2.13 -11.73 -21.18
N ILE A 461 2.97 -11.98 -22.16
CA ILE A 461 4.13 -11.15 -22.47
C ILE A 461 3.92 -10.52 -23.85
N ILE A 462 3.80 -9.20 -23.87
CA ILE A 462 3.72 -8.39 -25.08
C ILE A 462 5.11 -7.79 -25.34
N GLU A 463 5.76 -8.22 -26.41
CA GLU A 463 7.09 -7.79 -26.82
C GLU A 463 7.02 -6.85 -28.04
N ASN A 464 8.17 -6.31 -28.47
CA ASN A 464 8.29 -5.41 -29.65
C ASN A 464 7.45 -4.13 -29.55
N LEU A 465 7.36 -3.59 -28.34
CA LEU A 465 6.70 -2.31 -28.10
C LEU A 465 7.55 -1.18 -28.71
N ASP A 466 6.89 -0.16 -29.25
CA ASP A 466 7.57 1.01 -29.81
C ASP A 466 8.04 1.94 -28.69
N GLY A 467 9.20 1.58 -28.13
CA GLY A 467 9.85 2.32 -27.08
C GLY A 467 10.70 3.47 -27.61
N VAL A 468 10.77 4.56 -26.85
CA VAL A 468 11.61 5.71 -27.16
C VAL A 468 13.04 5.51 -26.68
N ASP A 469 14.00 6.05 -27.45
CA ASP A 469 15.42 6.01 -27.10
C ASP A 469 15.75 6.99 -25.96
N LYS A 470 15.47 6.57 -24.73
CA LYS A 470 15.78 7.30 -23.50
C LYS A 470 16.60 6.43 -22.56
N ASN A 471 17.30 7.09 -21.64
CA ASN A 471 17.94 6.43 -20.53
C ASN A 471 16.99 6.39 -19.33
N ILE A 472 17.11 5.39 -18.48
CA ILE A 472 16.37 5.32 -17.22
C ILE A 472 17.25 4.87 -16.07
N ALA A 473 17.09 5.52 -14.93
CA ALA A 473 17.79 5.24 -13.69
C ALA A 473 16.77 5.05 -12.56
N PHE A 474 16.95 3.99 -11.77
CA PHE A 474 16.10 3.70 -10.61
C PHE A 474 16.82 4.16 -9.35
N VAL A 475 16.14 4.95 -8.51
CA VAL A 475 16.79 5.62 -7.36
C VAL A 475 16.02 5.43 -6.06
N LYS A 476 16.77 5.23 -4.96
CA LYS A 476 16.25 4.96 -3.61
C LYS A 476 16.59 6.03 -2.57
N ASN A 477 17.44 7.00 -2.92
CA ASN A 477 17.90 8.04 -2.00
C ASN A 477 18.40 9.29 -2.74
N GLU A 478 18.65 10.36 -1.97
CA GLU A 478 19.16 11.64 -2.49
C GLU A 478 20.51 11.50 -3.21
N ASP A 479 21.43 10.68 -2.68
CA ASP A 479 22.77 10.53 -3.25
C ASP A 479 22.74 9.92 -4.65
N GLU A 480 21.89 8.92 -4.87
CA GLU A 480 21.68 8.30 -6.18
C GLU A 480 21.08 9.30 -7.17
N ILE A 481 20.07 10.09 -6.78
CA ILE A 481 19.51 11.16 -7.63
C ILE A 481 20.64 12.09 -8.09
N ARG A 482 21.47 12.56 -7.16
CA ARG A 482 22.58 13.48 -7.47
C ARG A 482 23.62 12.84 -8.38
N LYS A 483 23.97 11.57 -8.15
CA LYS A 483 24.93 10.84 -8.99
C LYS A 483 24.39 10.65 -10.41
N TYR A 484 23.13 10.25 -10.56
CA TYR A 484 22.50 10.04 -11.86
C TYR A 484 22.30 11.33 -12.64
N ILE A 485 21.91 12.44 -11.99
CA ILE A 485 21.89 13.77 -12.63
C ILE A 485 23.27 14.13 -13.19
N LYS A 486 24.34 13.81 -12.46
CA LYS A 486 25.72 14.14 -12.87
C LYS A 486 26.18 13.34 -14.10
N ILE A 487 25.73 12.11 -14.27
CA ILE A 487 26.10 11.24 -15.41
C ILE A 487 25.07 11.29 -16.56
N ALA A 488 23.92 11.95 -16.37
CA ALA A 488 22.92 12.12 -17.41
C ALA A 488 23.49 12.91 -18.60
N SER A 489 23.26 12.39 -19.81
CA SER A 489 23.74 13.00 -21.06
C SER A 489 22.97 14.28 -21.40
N GLN A 490 23.63 15.23 -22.07
CA GLN A 490 22.97 16.42 -22.63
C GLN A 490 22.16 16.10 -23.89
N ASP A 491 22.57 15.06 -24.64
CA ASP A 491 21.99 14.72 -25.94
C ASP A 491 20.83 13.71 -25.85
N LYS A 492 20.79 12.91 -24.78
CA LYS A 492 19.79 11.86 -24.56
C LYS A 492 19.08 12.04 -23.21
N GLU A 493 17.75 12.14 -23.25
CA GLU A 493 16.94 12.33 -22.05
C GLU A 493 17.11 11.17 -21.07
N THR A 494 17.23 11.49 -19.78
CA THR A 494 17.33 10.51 -18.70
C THR A 494 16.13 10.60 -17.77
N ILE A 495 15.40 9.50 -17.62
CA ILE A 495 14.31 9.36 -16.65
C ILE A 495 14.87 8.84 -15.33
N ILE A 496 14.77 9.64 -14.28
CA ILE A 496 15.07 9.24 -12.90
C ILE A 496 13.76 8.77 -12.27
N LYS A 497 13.63 7.46 -12.15
CA LYS A 497 12.47 6.76 -11.58
C LYS A 497 12.67 6.54 -10.08
N LEU A 498 11.80 7.12 -9.26
CA LEU A 498 11.84 6.92 -7.81
C LEU A 498 11.37 5.51 -7.45
N GLU A 499 12.10 4.81 -6.59
CA GLU A 499 11.73 3.48 -6.06
C GLU A 499 11.16 3.54 -4.63
N ASN A 500 11.19 4.71 -3.97
CA ASN A 500 10.64 4.94 -2.62
C ASN A 500 10.39 6.44 -2.36
N HIS A 501 9.86 6.75 -1.18
CA HIS A 501 9.82 8.14 -0.68
C HIS A 501 11.25 8.61 -0.36
N ILE A 502 11.63 9.74 -0.92
CA ILE A 502 12.97 10.31 -0.81
C ILE A 502 12.96 11.42 0.23
N LYS A 503 13.95 11.41 1.14
CA LYS A 503 14.24 12.54 2.02
C LYS A 503 15.48 13.26 1.50
N ILE A 504 15.35 14.56 1.27
CA ILE A 504 16.46 15.44 0.90
C ILE A 504 16.91 16.19 2.15
N ALA A 505 18.11 15.86 2.62
CA ALA A 505 18.68 16.35 3.87
C ALA A 505 19.60 17.57 3.70
N THR A 506 20.17 17.77 2.50
CA THR A 506 21.19 18.82 2.29
C THR A 506 20.61 20.17 1.86
N ASN A 507 21.27 21.26 2.27
CA ASN A 507 20.88 22.66 2.00
C ASN A 507 21.17 23.15 0.56
N ASN A 508 21.39 22.24 -0.39
CA ASN A 508 21.88 22.58 -1.73
C ASN A 508 20.87 22.15 -2.81
N TYR A 509 20.60 23.06 -3.74
CA TYR A 509 19.81 22.82 -4.96
C TYR A 509 20.24 21.53 -5.66
N LEU A 510 19.28 20.81 -6.24
CA LEU A 510 19.57 19.85 -7.30
C LEU A 510 19.90 20.67 -8.55
N ASN A 511 21.18 20.73 -8.90
CA ASN A 511 21.64 21.39 -10.11
C ASN A 511 21.55 20.40 -11.28
N ILE A 512 20.56 20.58 -12.16
CA ILE A 512 20.35 19.74 -13.33
C ILE A 512 20.97 20.46 -14.52
N ASN A 513 21.91 19.82 -15.22
CA ASN A 513 22.62 20.44 -16.36
C ASN A 513 22.39 19.68 -17.68
N SER A 514 21.29 18.93 -17.75
CA SER A 514 20.96 17.98 -18.81
C SER A 514 19.44 17.76 -18.89
N LYS A 515 18.97 17.10 -19.96
CA LYS A 515 17.56 16.76 -20.14
C LYS A 515 17.17 15.60 -19.21
N VAL A 516 16.54 15.94 -18.09
CA VAL A 516 16.19 14.97 -17.04
C VAL A 516 14.69 15.04 -16.74
N THR A 517 14.08 13.87 -16.67
CA THR A 517 12.71 13.69 -16.18
C THR A 517 12.75 13.00 -14.82
N ILE A 518 12.22 13.62 -13.77
CA ILE A 518 12.05 12.96 -12.47
C ILE A 518 10.61 12.48 -12.35
N ASP A 519 10.44 11.17 -12.23
CA ASP A 519 9.15 10.50 -12.22
C ASP A 519 8.99 9.67 -10.94
N GLY A 520 7.96 10.01 -10.14
CA GLY A 520 7.62 9.27 -8.92
C GLY A 520 6.37 8.41 -9.02
N SER A 521 5.82 8.17 -10.22
CA SER A 521 4.66 7.28 -10.35
C SER A 521 5.01 5.85 -9.96
N ASN A 522 4.16 5.23 -9.15
CA ASN A 522 4.30 3.83 -8.76
C ASN A 522 2.93 3.22 -8.44
N GLY A 523 2.30 2.57 -9.42
CA GLY A 523 0.96 2.06 -9.21
C GLY A 523 -0.04 3.20 -9.00
N GLU A 524 -0.96 2.97 -8.05
CA GLU A 524 -1.99 3.93 -7.67
C GLU A 524 -1.50 5.09 -6.79
N GLU A 525 -0.22 5.07 -6.36
CA GLU A 525 0.38 6.11 -5.54
C GLU A 525 1.54 6.83 -6.23
N ASN A 526 1.77 8.07 -5.82
CA ASN A 526 2.93 8.86 -6.22
C ASN A 526 3.91 8.88 -5.04
N TYR A 527 5.17 8.52 -5.27
CA TYR A 527 6.21 8.71 -4.27
C TYR A 527 6.38 10.19 -3.91
N SER A 528 6.93 10.44 -2.72
CA SER A 528 7.12 11.81 -2.22
C SER A 528 8.58 12.16 -2.06
N ILE A 529 8.91 13.41 -2.32
CA ILE A 529 10.17 14.03 -1.94
C ILE A 529 9.91 14.95 -0.74
N GLU A 530 10.49 14.62 0.40
CA GLU A 530 10.42 15.41 1.62
C GLU A 530 11.71 16.20 1.81
N THR A 531 11.60 17.52 1.94
CA THR A 531 12.76 18.40 2.15
C THR A 531 12.85 18.78 3.63
N LEU A 532 14.01 18.55 4.23
CA LEU A 532 14.22 18.74 5.68
C LEU A 532 14.78 20.13 6.04
N SER A 533 15.21 20.91 5.04
CA SER A 533 15.85 22.22 5.26
C SER A 533 14.87 23.29 5.75
N LEU A 534 15.37 24.14 6.65
CA LEU A 534 14.68 25.30 7.25
C LEU A 534 15.26 26.63 6.74
N GLN A 535 16.09 26.64 5.69
CA GLN A 535 16.73 27.88 5.23
C GLN A 535 16.69 28.10 3.71
N ASN A 536 16.60 27.05 2.89
CA ASN A 536 16.63 27.18 1.44
C ASN A 536 15.51 26.38 0.77
N PRO A 537 15.04 26.81 -0.41
CA PRO A 537 14.15 26.03 -1.25
C PRO A 537 14.56 24.60 -1.44
N GLY A 538 13.59 23.75 -1.12
CA GLY A 538 13.48 22.48 -1.79
C GLY A 538 13.39 22.73 -3.29
N ILE A 539 14.42 22.32 -3.99
CA ILE A 539 14.37 21.72 -5.33
C ILE A 539 14.27 22.67 -6.57
N PHE A 540 15.29 22.47 -7.43
CA PHE A 540 15.44 22.71 -8.89
C PHE A 540 16.05 24.02 -9.43
N ILE A 541 17.35 24.00 -9.69
CA ILE A 541 17.99 24.91 -10.67
C ILE A 541 18.52 24.05 -11.81
N GLY A 542 18.22 24.43 -13.05
CA GLY A 542 19.15 24.23 -14.15
C GLY A 542 18.62 23.46 -15.36
N HIS A 543 18.96 24.03 -16.53
CA HIS A 543 18.93 23.50 -17.89
C HIS A 543 17.58 23.30 -18.57
N ASP A 544 17.62 23.41 -19.91
CA ASP A 544 16.47 23.26 -20.79
C ASP A 544 16.07 21.79 -20.93
N GLY A 545 14.77 21.52 -20.86
CA GLY A 545 14.20 20.19 -21.04
C GLY A 545 14.08 19.37 -19.75
N VAL A 546 13.87 20.03 -18.61
CA VAL A 546 13.59 19.34 -17.33
C VAL A 546 12.10 19.10 -17.17
N GLU A 547 11.72 17.88 -16.79
CA GLU A 547 10.34 17.51 -16.47
C GLU A 547 10.25 16.89 -15.07
N LEU A 548 9.28 17.37 -14.29
CA LEU A 548 8.98 16.88 -12.95
C LEU A 548 7.56 16.39 -12.94
N ARG A 549 7.37 15.10 -12.68
CA ARG A 549 6.04 14.51 -12.81
C ARG A 549 5.71 13.41 -11.83
N ASN A 550 4.42 13.31 -11.52
CA ASN A 550 3.84 12.18 -10.79
C ASN A 550 4.48 11.94 -9.42
N PHE A 551 4.95 12.97 -8.72
CA PHE A 551 5.44 12.87 -7.35
C PHE A 551 4.87 13.97 -6.44
N ASN A 552 4.83 13.68 -5.15
CA ASN A 552 4.40 14.65 -4.14
C ASN A 552 5.61 15.35 -3.53
N ILE A 553 5.48 16.60 -3.14
CA ILE A 553 6.50 17.34 -2.40
C ILE A 553 5.96 17.72 -1.04
N LYS A 554 6.77 17.52 -0.01
CA LYS A 554 6.53 18.05 1.34
C LYS A 554 7.72 18.87 1.77
N SER A 555 7.51 20.15 2.04
CA SER A 555 8.55 21.09 2.46
C SER A 555 8.16 21.84 3.73
N ARG A 556 9.16 22.12 4.58
CA ARG A 556 9.00 22.97 5.77
C ARG A 556 9.05 24.46 5.46
N GLN A 557 9.58 24.88 4.30
CA GLN A 557 9.64 26.29 3.89
C GLN A 557 9.30 26.47 2.41
N GLU A 558 10.29 26.55 1.53
CA GLU A 558 10.07 26.69 0.10
C GLU A 558 9.97 25.31 -0.56
N SER A 559 8.97 25.06 -1.40
CA SER A 559 8.71 23.72 -1.93
C SER A 559 9.23 23.45 -3.35
N ILE A 560 9.21 24.43 -4.26
CA ILE A 560 9.92 24.39 -5.55
C ILE A 560 10.37 25.82 -5.88
N SER A 561 11.64 26.01 -6.21
CA SER A 561 12.16 27.30 -6.70
C SER A 561 12.88 27.08 -8.00
N ILE A 562 12.26 27.50 -9.11
CA ILE A 562 12.73 27.33 -10.48
C ILE A 562 13.46 28.60 -10.91
N GLN A 563 14.74 28.49 -11.25
CA GLN A 563 15.56 29.65 -11.63
C GLN A 563 16.35 29.39 -12.92
N MET A 564 16.43 30.40 -13.78
CA MET A 564 17.38 30.47 -14.91
C MET A 564 17.28 29.32 -15.93
N CYS A 565 16.08 28.81 -16.22
CA CYS A 565 15.85 27.74 -17.20
C CYS A 565 15.06 28.27 -18.40
N SER A 566 15.16 27.60 -19.56
CA SER A 566 14.38 27.99 -20.75
C SER A 566 13.16 27.11 -21.00
N ASP A 567 13.15 25.83 -20.61
CA ASP A 567 12.00 24.93 -20.77
C ASP A 567 11.85 23.93 -19.60
N ILE A 568 10.81 24.13 -18.77
CA ILE A 568 10.44 23.22 -17.66
C ILE A 568 9.00 22.75 -17.79
N LYS A 569 8.77 21.47 -17.49
CA LYS A 569 7.43 20.87 -17.38
C LYS A 569 7.17 20.37 -15.96
N LEU A 570 6.06 20.76 -15.37
CA LEU A 570 5.57 20.26 -14.09
C LEU A 570 4.24 19.56 -14.32
N LYS A 571 4.08 18.30 -13.91
CA LYS A 571 2.87 17.53 -14.19
C LYS A 571 2.42 16.70 -13.00
N ASN A 572 1.13 16.72 -12.66
CA ASN A 572 0.53 15.74 -11.75
C ASN A 572 1.16 15.71 -10.32
N MET A 573 1.45 16.89 -9.75
CA MET A 573 2.15 17.00 -8.46
C MET A 573 1.26 17.59 -7.38
N ASN A 574 1.39 17.07 -6.15
CA ASN A 574 0.87 17.71 -4.95
C ASN A 574 2.02 18.28 -4.14
N ILE A 575 1.95 19.56 -3.81
CA ILE A 575 3.04 20.31 -3.20
C ILE A 575 2.54 20.91 -1.90
N GLU A 576 2.99 20.36 -0.77
CA GLU A 576 2.67 20.83 0.56
C GLU A 576 3.84 21.61 1.15
N THR A 577 3.59 22.86 1.51
CA THR A 577 4.54 23.73 2.19
C THR A 577 3.95 24.27 3.49
N GLN A 578 4.79 24.33 4.53
CA GLN A 578 4.47 24.97 5.81
C GLN A 578 4.83 26.47 5.84
N SER A 579 5.33 27.05 4.75
CA SER A 579 5.69 28.47 4.71
C SER A 579 4.48 29.37 4.73
N GLU A 580 4.51 30.35 5.64
CA GLU A 580 3.53 31.43 5.73
C GLU A 580 3.81 32.57 4.75
N ILE A 581 5.03 32.64 4.21
CA ILE A 581 5.50 33.79 3.44
C ILE A 581 5.77 33.47 1.96
N LEU A 582 5.90 32.19 1.59
CA LEU A 582 6.35 31.77 0.26
C LEU A 582 5.33 30.86 -0.43
N PRO A 583 5.20 30.98 -1.77
CA PRO A 583 4.31 30.15 -2.57
C PRO A 583 4.75 28.68 -2.61
N ALA A 584 3.87 27.79 -3.06
CA ALA A 584 4.24 26.38 -3.27
C ALA A 584 5.27 26.22 -4.41
N ILE A 585 5.19 27.04 -5.45
CA ILE A 585 6.16 27.11 -6.55
C ILE A 585 6.55 28.56 -6.78
N SER A 586 7.85 28.86 -6.76
CA SER A 586 8.39 30.12 -7.23
C SER A 586 9.08 29.93 -8.58
N ILE A 587 8.76 30.76 -9.57
CA ILE A 587 9.28 30.65 -10.93
C ILE A 587 10.00 31.94 -11.33
N SER A 588 11.24 31.76 -11.77
CA SER A 588 12.17 32.77 -12.28
C SER A 588 12.78 32.29 -13.63
N SER A 589 11.95 31.74 -14.51
CA SER A 589 12.32 31.00 -15.74
C SER A 589 11.62 31.59 -16.97
N SER A 590 12.17 31.34 -18.18
CA SER A 590 11.55 31.79 -19.42
C SER A 590 10.36 30.92 -19.85
N ASN A 591 10.46 29.61 -20.11
CA ASN A 591 9.25 28.81 -20.43
C ASN A 591 8.96 27.75 -19.36
N VAL A 592 7.76 27.80 -18.79
CA VAL A 592 7.27 26.78 -17.85
C VAL A 592 5.90 26.31 -18.29
N LYS A 593 5.74 25.00 -18.41
CA LYS A 593 4.47 24.34 -18.63
C LYS A 593 4.07 23.61 -17.36
N VAL A 594 2.84 23.81 -16.93
CA VAL A 594 2.31 23.27 -15.69
C VAL A 594 1.02 22.53 -15.99
N ASP A 595 0.90 21.28 -15.56
CA ASP A 595 -0.27 20.44 -15.75
C ASP A 595 -0.68 19.78 -14.42
N ASN A 596 -1.93 19.96 -14.00
CA ASN A 596 -2.51 19.31 -12.81
C ASN A 596 -1.65 19.42 -11.53
N ILE A 597 -1.52 20.64 -10.99
CA ILE A 597 -0.77 20.91 -9.75
C ILE A 597 -1.70 21.29 -8.61
N VAL A 598 -1.55 20.62 -7.47
CA VAL A 598 -2.23 20.99 -6.22
C VAL A 598 -1.21 21.53 -5.24
N GLY A 599 -1.28 22.83 -4.96
CA GLY A 599 -0.56 23.46 -3.88
C GLY A 599 -1.31 23.32 -2.56
N LYS A 600 -0.55 23.28 -1.47
CA LYS A 600 -1.04 23.46 -0.10
C LYS A 600 -0.08 24.44 0.55
N SER A 601 -0.35 25.74 0.35
CA SER A 601 0.47 26.87 0.83
C SER A 601 -0.42 27.93 1.46
N ASN A 602 0.07 28.63 2.49
CA ASN A 602 -0.61 29.78 3.09
C ASN A 602 -0.57 31.04 2.18
N LYS A 603 0.19 30.99 1.07
CA LYS A 603 0.24 32.02 0.01
C LYS A 603 -0.47 31.52 -1.26
N SER A 604 0.24 31.46 -2.39
CA SER A 604 -0.28 30.98 -3.67
C SER A 604 0.37 29.66 -4.05
N THR A 605 -0.28 28.89 -4.93
CA THR A 605 0.32 27.67 -5.49
C THR A 605 1.51 27.98 -6.38
N ILE A 606 1.44 29.06 -7.17
CA ILE A 606 2.52 29.50 -8.07
C ILE A 606 2.72 31.01 -7.89
N SER A 607 3.97 31.46 -7.91
CA SER A 607 4.35 32.87 -8.00
C SER A 607 5.45 33.05 -9.03
N LEU A 608 5.35 34.12 -9.83
CA LEU A 608 6.36 34.52 -10.80
C LEU A 608 7.21 35.64 -10.19
N ASN A 609 8.54 35.54 -10.26
CA ASN A 609 9.45 36.56 -9.76
C ASN A 609 10.01 37.40 -10.91
N GLU A 610 9.61 38.67 -10.96
CA GLU A 610 9.90 39.62 -12.03
C GLU A 610 11.39 39.98 -12.16
N SER A 611 12.16 39.88 -11.06
CA SER A 611 13.56 40.35 -11.01
C SER A 611 14.51 39.61 -11.95
N TYR A 612 14.19 38.36 -12.32
CA TYR A 612 14.99 37.50 -13.20
C TYR A 612 14.43 37.36 -14.62
N ILE A 613 13.21 37.86 -14.86
CA ILE A 613 12.51 37.80 -16.15
C ILE A 613 12.80 39.04 -17.02
N LYS A 614 13.38 40.08 -16.42
CA LYS A 614 13.72 41.35 -17.08
C LYS A 614 14.60 41.08 -18.32
N ASN A 615 14.14 41.52 -19.49
CA ASN A 615 14.77 41.35 -20.81
C ASN A 615 14.75 39.93 -21.43
N ARG A 616 13.85 39.03 -20.99
CA ARG A 616 13.64 37.71 -21.61
C ARG A 616 12.16 37.46 -21.91
N VAL A 617 11.84 36.92 -23.09
CA VAL A 617 10.50 36.42 -23.39
C VAL A 617 10.24 35.23 -22.49
N SER A 618 9.19 35.31 -21.67
CA SER A 618 8.80 34.23 -20.77
C SER A 618 7.35 33.80 -21.03
N LYS A 619 7.11 32.50 -21.00
CA LYS A 619 5.87 31.81 -21.31
C LYS A 619 5.51 30.86 -20.16
N LEU A 620 4.43 31.17 -19.45
CA LEU A 620 3.78 30.22 -18.55
C LEU A 620 2.58 29.61 -19.28
N ILE A 621 2.61 28.29 -19.46
CA ILE A 621 1.49 27.51 -20.01
C ILE A 621 0.86 26.74 -18.86
N LEU A 622 -0.38 27.07 -18.51
CA LEU A 622 -1.16 26.26 -17.59
C LEU A 622 -2.05 25.33 -18.40
N GLU A 623 -1.85 24.04 -18.25
CA GLU A 623 -2.73 22.98 -18.72
C GLU A 623 -3.37 22.31 -17.50
N GLY A 624 -4.57 21.77 -17.64
CA GLY A 624 -5.25 21.13 -16.51
C GLY A 624 -5.54 22.05 -15.31
N ARG A 625 -5.65 21.46 -14.11
CA ARG A 625 -6.12 22.15 -12.91
C ARG A 625 -4.97 22.57 -11.99
N VAL A 626 -4.88 23.86 -11.67
CA VAL A 626 -3.99 24.38 -10.62
C VAL A 626 -4.83 24.85 -9.42
N THR A 627 -4.61 24.30 -8.22
CA THR A 627 -5.39 24.67 -7.01
C THR A 627 -4.52 24.94 -5.79
N ASN A 628 -5.05 25.67 -4.81
CA ASN A 628 -4.52 25.74 -3.45
C ASN A 628 -5.53 25.13 -2.47
N SER A 629 -5.10 24.17 -1.64
CA SER A 629 -5.96 23.34 -0.79
C SER A 629 -6.05 23.78 0.69
N LEU A 630 -5.36 24.85 1.12
CA LEU A 630 -5.47 25.40 2.48
C LEU A 630 -6.62 26.40 2.68
N ASN A 631 -7.31 26.79 1.62
CA ASN A 631 -8.42 27.74 1.70
C ASN A 631 -9.77 27.02 1.89
N ASP A 632 -9.99 26.48 3.10
CA ASP A 632 -11.33 26.12 3.61
C ASP A 632 -11.95 27.33 4.35
N GLU A 633 -12.93 27.97 3.70
CA GLU A 633 -14.13 28.71 4.15
C GLU A 633 -14.20 29.57 5.45
N ASN A 634 -13.15 29.77 6.26
CA ASN A 634 -13.29 30.55 7.52
C ASN A 634 -12.25 31.64 7.81
N VAL A 635 -11.55 32.17 6.81
CA VAL A 635 -10.73 33.39 6.99
C VAL A 635 -11.01 34.40 5.88
N ILE A 636 -12.05 35.21 6.07
CA ILE A 636 -12.12 36.52 5.44
C ILE A 636 -11.17 37.44 6.23
N LYS A 637 -9.99 37.74 5.67
CA LYS A 637 -9.29 39.03 5.86
C LYS A 637 -8.58 39.43 4.55
N SER A 638 -9.30 40.25 3.79
CA SER A 638 -8.85 41.26 2.81
C SER A 638 -7.44 41.15 2.22
N SER A 639 -7.33 40.57 1.02
CA SER A 639 -6.94 41.28 -0.21
C SER A 639 -6.86 40.25 -1.34
N ASP A 640 -7.94 40.20 -2.13
CA ASP A 640 -8.04 39.80 -3.53
C ASP A 640 -7.17 38.66 -4.05
N THR A 641 -7.71 37.43 -4.08
CA THR A 641 -7.96 36.69 -5.34
C THR A 641 -8.85 35.45 -5.08
N ILE A 642 -9.98 35.35 -5.77
CA ILE A 642 -10.88 34.18 -5.78
C ILE A 642 -10.40 33.24 -6.89
N TYR A 643 -10.16 31.96 -6.60
CA TYR A 643 -9.77 30.97 -7.62
C TYR A 643 -11.00 30.33 -8.27
N SER A 644 -11.20 30.61 -9.56
CA SER A 644 -12.15 29.94 -10.43
C SER A 644 -11.57 28.66 -11.05
N LYS A 645 -12.43 27.76 -11.55
CA LYS A 645 -12.05 26.74 -12.54
C LYS A 645 -11.59 27.48 -13.80
N ILE A 646 -10.28 27.51 -14.08
CA ILE A 646 -9.77 28.20 -15.27
C ILE A 646 -9.27 27.15 -16.28
N PRO A 647 -9.83 27.08 -17.50
CA PRO A 647 -9.19 26.41 -18.61
C PRO A 647 -8.06 27.30 -19.16
N SER A 648 -6.91 26.69 -19.41
CA SER A 648 -5.75 27.18 -20.16
C SER A 648 -5.47 28.69 -20.13
N ILE A 649 -4.60 29.15 -19.23
CA ILE A 649 -4.07 30.52 -19.23
C ILE A 649 -2.77 30.54 -20.03
N TYR A 650 -2.70 31.41 -21.05
CA TYR A 650 -1.49 31.71 -21.80
C TYR A 650 -1.02 33.13 -21.45
N VAL A 651 0.17 33.25 -20.86
CA VAL A 651 0.81 34.54 -20.57
C VAL A 651 2.00 34.72 -21.52
N GLU A 652 1.94 35.70 -22.40
CA GLU A 652 3.05 36.12 -23.26
C GLU A 652 3.50 37.52 -22.86
N ASN A 653 4.75 37.64 -22.43
CA ASN A 653 5.38 38.93 -22.16
C ASN A 653 6.15 39.38 -23.41
N LYS A 654 5.71 40.46 -24.07
CA LYS A 654 6.42 41.06 -25.21
C LYS A 654 7.21 42.28 -24.75
N ILE A 655 8.48 42.32 -25.15
CA ILE A 655 9.47 43.36 -24.85
C ILE A 655 8.93 44.75 -25.23
N THR A 656 9.12 45.74 -24.35
CA THR A 656 9.25 47.15 -24.77
C THR A 656 10.40 47.82 -24.00
N GLU A 657 11.21 48.64 -24.69
CA GLU A 657 12.34 49.42 -24.15
C GLU A 657 11.89 50.63 -23.31
N ASP A 658 10.59 50.75 -23.00
CA ASP A 658 10.00 51.93 -22.38
C ASP A 658 9.41 51.61 -21.01
N VAL A 659 9.99 52.22 -19.97
CA VAL A 659 9.79 51.89 -18.54
C VAL A 659 8.39 52.25 -18.03
N ASN A 660 7.53 52.84 -18.88
CA ASN A 660 6.19 53.31 -18.53
C ASN A 660 5.04 52.66 -19.34
N THR A 661 5.18 51.43 -19.86
CA THR A 661 4.06 50.76 -20.55
C THR A 661 3.54 49.51 -19.81
N PRO A 662 2.22 49.43 -19.47
CA PRO A 662 1.60 48.24 -18.92
C PRO A 662 1.17 47.31 -20.06
N LYS A 663 1.95 46.27 -20.40
CA LYS A 663 1.55 45.29 -21.42
C LYS A 663 1.98 43.86 -21.08
N ASN A 664 1.29 43.25 -20.11
CA ASN A 664 1.19 41.79 -20.05
C ASN A 664 -0.04 41.36 -20.87
N LYS A 665 0.14 40.51 -21.88
CA LYS A 665 -0.97 39.96 -22.65
C LYS A 665 -1.39 38.62 -22.05
N ILE A 666 -2.59 38.57 -21.49
CA ILE A 666 -3.23 37.33 -21.04
C ILE A 666 -4.21 36.91 -22.13
N ILE A 667 -3.97 35.78 -22.79
CA ILE A 667 -4.90 35.21 -23.76
C ILE A 667 -5.67 34.10 -23.05
N LEU A 668 -6.99 34.22 -23.03
CA LEU A 668 -7.88 33.26 -22.40
C LEU A 668 -8.45 32.31 -23.45
N GLY A 669 -8.50 31.00 -23.14
CA GLY A 669 -9.02 29.98 -24.05
C GLY A 669 -10.53 30.05 -24.30
N GLU A 670 -11.00 29.35 -25.34
CA GLU A 670 -12.33 29.48 -25.97
C GLU A 670 -13.57 29.19 -25.10
N ASN A 671 -13.41 28.70 -23.87
CA ASN A 671 -14.50 28.21 -23.01
C ASN A 671 -14.78 29.07 -21.76
N LEU A 672 -14.58 30.38 -21.84
CA LEU A 672 -15.07 31.29 -20.80
C LEU A 672 -16.57 31.54 -20.96
N GLU A 673 -17.35 31.12 -19.96
CA GLU A 673 -18.76 31.51 -19.85
C GLU A 673 -18.86 33.04 -19.67
N LYS A 674 -19.71 33.67 -20.49
CA LYS A 674 -19.93 35.12 -20.56
C LYS A 674 -20.20 35.79 -19.21
N ASP A 675 -20.75 35.05 -18.25
CA ASP A 675 -21.19 35.58 -16.96
C ASP A 675 -20.03 35.93 -16.01
N TYR A 676 -18.80 35.48 -16.31
CA TYR A 676 -17.61 35.79 -15.48
C TYR A 676 -16.98 37.17 -15.74
N ILE A 677 -17.32 37.83 -16.86
CA ILE A 677 -16.62 39.04 -17.29
C ILE A 677 -17.27 40.32 -16.71
N ASN A 678 -18.47 40.23 -16.14
CA ASN A 678 -19.36 41.39 -16.10
C ASN A 678 -19.35 42.25 -14.81
N ASN A 679 -18.32 42.21 -13.96
CA ASN A 679 -18.33 43.08 -12.77
C ASN A 679 -17.04 43.84 -12.41
N ASN A 680 -15.90 43.63 -13.07
CA ASN A 680 -14.63 44.31 -12.69
C ASN A 680 -13.69 44.67 -13.86
N TYR A 681 -14.14 44.62 -15.13
CA TYR A 681 -13.24 44.77 -16.28
C TYR A 681 -13.86 45.62 -17.41
N GLU A 682 -13.05 46.44 -18.07
CA GLU A 682 -13.43 47.16 -19.28
C GLU A 682 -12.88 46.43 -20.51
N ILE A 683 -13.76 45.98 -21.42
CA ILE A 683 -13.38 45.30 -22.67
C ILE A 683 -13.23 46.36 -23.75
N ILE A 684 -12.00 46.58 -24.23
CA ILE A 684 -11.72 47.73 -25.12
C ILE A 684 -11.56 47.30 -26.60
N ASN A 685 -11.41 46.00 -26.92
CA ASN A 685 -11.40 45.56 -28.32
C ASN A 685 -11.81 44.10 -28.52
N GLN A 686 -12.63 43.88 -29.55
CA GLN A 686 -13.10 42.57 -30.01
C GLN A 686 -12.56 42.34 -31.43
N SER A 687 -11.85 41.23 -31.65
CA SER A 687 -11.46 40.76 -32.98
C SER A 687 -12.30 39.54 -33.33
N ASP A 688 -12.93 39.54 -34.50
CA ASP A 688 -13.96 38.55 -34.87
C ASP A 688 -13.41 37.18 -35.31
N GLU A 689 -12.08 36.99 -35.39
CA GLU A 689 -11.49 35.68 -35.75
C GLU A 689 -11.04 34.85 -34.55
N TYR A 690 -10.75 35.48 -33.40
CA TYR A 690 -10.45 34.81 -32.14
C TYR A 690 -10.96 35.69 -31.01
N LYS A 691 -11.86 35.16 -30.15
CA LYS A 691 -12.38 35.89 -28.97
C LYS A 691 -11.22 36.18 -28.01
N THR A 692 -10.54 37.28 -28.26
CA THR A 692 -9.38 37.75 -27.51
C THR A 692 -9.87 38.81 -26.53
N TYR A 693 -9.50 38.70 -25.26
CA TYR A 693 -9.84 39.69 -24.24
C TYR A 693 -8.55 40.36 -23.76
N GLU A 694 -8.49 41.70 -23.80
CA GLU A 694 -7.46 42.49 -23.11
C GLU A 694 -7.99 42.87 -21.72
N LEU A 695 -7.24 42.53 -20.67
CA LEU A 695 -7.54 42.93 -19.29
C LEU A 695 -6.44 43.88 -18.82
N TYR A 696 -6.85 45.10 -18.45
CA TYR A 696 -5.97 46.09 -17.82
C TYR A 696 -6.21 46.08 -16.32
N PHE A 697 -5.13 46.21 -15.55
CA PHE A 697 -5.17 46.38 -14.10
C PHE A 697 -4.93 47.86 -13.78
N GLU A 698 -5.80 48.48 -12.99
CA GLU A 698 -5.49 49.73 -12.31
C GLU A 698 -4.60 49.43 -11.09
N ILE A 699 -3.58 50.26 -10.89
CA ILE A 699 -2.61 50.17 -9.77
C ILE A 699 -3.25 50.66 -8.47
#